data_AF-A0A661CNV1-F1
#
_entry.id   AF-A0A661CNV1-F1
#
_cell.length_a   1.000
_cell.length_b   1.000
_cell.length_c   1.000
_cell.angle_alpha   90.00
_cell.angle_beta   90.00
_cell.angle_gamma   90.00
#
_symmetry.space_group_name_H-M   'P 1'
#
loop_
_entity.id
_entity.type
_entity.pdbx_description
1 polymer ?
#
loop_
_entity_poly.entity_id
_entity_poly.type
_entity_poly.pdbx_seq_one_letter_code
_entity_poly.pdbx_strand_id
1 'polypeptide(L)'
;MRSILLTLLILCTFATIAAEKPLLQIDSGGHKALIMDVVFTPDGRYLVSASDDKLIRVWDLKTGRTVRTLRGQLGAGHEGKIFAMALSPDGQWLAAGGYPSRWGIRLYDFPTGKLVALLKGHTNVVYSLAFSPNNRYLVSGSFDKNAILWDVKRKRRLHTLQGHTDHIYAVGFTPDSKRVVTGSYDHTLRLWQVRNGQRIATLTGHTDKVRSVAISPQDGTIASGSWDHSIRLWNGRTGRFVKTLANQGTKVGSLSFSPDGRYLLSGISFPPYNCHVYSVSSGKKRVTYKGHDSIVLATAISPDGHWAATGGGNDQAIHIWTLRDGKLKQRLVGVGASTWAVGFSDDGKTLAWGKTSRTNSPTNRGSLEYRLTLPTADRPVGAPKALKQDQNYLRAQDQWRGWTLRSRQGGNYGYQAILEIRHQNRIQASIERAPHEGYGHWSYTFTPNGQTIISGGAGGVITAYNRDGSKLGDYIGHTGDVWAVAVSPDGRLLASASHDQTVRLWDLQSRENLLTLFHGNNGEWVAWTSSGHYTASPDGDSLIGWQINRGADQAADYVTAVQMRDRFYRPDIVANAIRFRSVKQAVAQARRTDFIIDDLKKAQPPEFKVVSPQNGSRTRQGQLPLELSFAANTNPVKTVEVYVNDKLVITRGKVVLPHRRNHYRKTVMIPLDAGNNRLRIVAKNSVGQTVKNWQVHFDSYRRQKRGDLYLVAIGVSDYQENSFDLRYAAADARALHKALVAQQGKAYRNVHSLLLADGAEQAPTAANIEDAVDLFADAGKDDTVVLFLAGHGVNENGQYYFLPQDARLRRNNRWRKSSVIKWRVLQDALEENQGRRLLLVDTCHAGNAFNSRLVKDAADARIVVISATDSDTVAQERSELKHGVFTYALLEGLNAHADMNHDSLIKIKELDAYLSNKIEELTNGQQVPVLHAPGGFKDFVFA
;
A
#
# COMPACT_ATOMS: atom_id res chain seq x y z
N MET A 1 -49.86 -0.98 40.01
CA MET A 1 -48.98 -0.57 41.12
C MET A 1 -47.77 -1.50 41.14
N ARG A 2 -46.59 -0.93 40.88
CA ARG A 2 -45.17 -1.35 41.04
C ARG A 2 -44.78 -2.82 41.31
N SER A 3 -43.85 -3.35 40.50
CA SER A 3 -42.45 -3.73 40.85
C SER A 3 -41.81 -4.53 39.68
N ILE A 4 -41.12 -3.87 38.73
CA ILE A 4 -39.65 -3.83 38.53
C ILE A 4 -38.98 -5.22 38.48
N LEU A 5 -38.76 -5.73 37.26
CA LEU A 5 -37.67 -6.65 36.95
C LEU A 5 -36.85 -6.03 35.80
N LEU A 6 -35.58 -5.80 36.07
CA LEU A 6 -34.62 -5.04 35.28
C LEU A 6 -34.09 -5.92 34.12
N THR A 7 -34.58 -5.71 32.90
CA THR A 7 -34.00 -6.31 31.69
C THR A 7 -32.70 -5.57 31.36
N LEU A 8 -31.55 -6.23 31.53
CA LEU A 8 -30.25 -5.72 31.11
C LEU A 8 -30.24 -5.63 29.57
N LEU A 9 -30.45 -4.41 29.05
CA LEU A 9 -30.24 -4.08 27.64
C LEU A 9 -28.74 -4.21 27.33
N ILE A 10 -28.32 -5.38 26.83
CA ILE A 10 -27.15 -5.45 25.96
C ILE A 10 -27.56 -4.75 24.67
N LEU A 11 -27.13 -3.50 24.53
CA LEU A 11 -27.10 -2.74 23.28
C LEU A 11 -26.08 -3.41 22.33
N CYS A 12 -26.38 -4.62 21.87
CA CYS A 12 -25.89 -5.11 20.60
C CYS A 12 -26.70 -4.39 19.53
N THR A 13 -26.06 -3.44 18.85
CA THR A 13 -26.57 -2.79 17.65
C THR A 13 -26.78 -3.82 16.54
N PHE A 14 -27.92 -4.51 16.58
CA PHE A 14 -28.47 -5.21 15.44
C PHE A 14 -29.29 -4.21 14.60
N ALA A 15 -28.96 -4.14 13.30
CA ALA A 15 -29.53 -3.29 12.24
C ALA A 15 -29.03 -1.81 12.26
N THR A 16 -28.28 -1.32 11.26
CA THR A 16 -28.35 -1.54 9.81
C THR A 16 -26.97 -1.73 9.18
N ILE A 17 -26.72 -2.91 8.61
CA ILE A 17 -25.44 -3.31 7.96
C ILE A 17 -25.22 -2.58 6.60
N ALA A 18 -26.16 -1.74 6.18
CA ALA A 18 -26.05 -0.86 5.01
C ALA A 18 -25.58 0.58 5.34
N ALA A 19 -25.39 0.93 6.62
CA ALA A 19 -25.09 2.29 7.06
C ALA A 19 -23.60 2.56 7.36
N GLU A 20 -22.72 1.55 7.39
CA GLU A 20 -21.30 1.74 7.74
C GLU A 20 -20.57 2.64 6.75
N LYS A 21 -19.89 3.68 7.23
CA LYS A 21 -19.12 4.62 6.41
C LYS A 21 -18.07 3.87 5.56
N PRO A 22 -17.82 4.28 4.30
CA PRO A 22 -16.75 3.68 3.52
C PRO A 22 -15.42 3.73 4.28
N LEU A 23 -14.71 2.62 4.27
CA LEU A 23 -13.49 2.43 5.05
C LEU A 23 -12.29 2.69 4.16
N LEU A 24 -11.52 3.74 4.44
CA LEU A 24 -10.26 3.98 3.74
C LEU A 24 -9.23 2.94 4.19
N GLN A 25 -8.70 2.17 3.23
CA GLN A 25 -7.80 1.05 3.46
C GLN A 25 -6.55 1.18 2.59
N ILE A 26 -5.40 0.88 3.19
CA ILE A 26 -4.16 0.62 2.45
C ILE A 26 -4.22 -0.76 1.77
N ASP A 27 -3.80 -0.80 0.52
CA ASP A 27 -3.57 -1.94 -0.36
C ASP A 27 -2.14 -1.84 -0.94
N SER A 28 -1.14 -2.28 -0.16
CA SER A 28 0.28 -2.24 -0.55
C SER A 28 0.66 -3.28 -1.61
N GLY A 29 -0.32 -3.92 -2.26
CA GLY A 29 -0.09 -4.99 -3.22
C GLY A 29 0.24 -6.36 -2.60
N GLY A 30 0.33 -6.46 -1.28
CA GLY A 30 0.52 -7.72 -0.54
C GLY A 30 -0.28 -7.80 0.76
N HIS A 31 -0.11 -8.89 1.49
CA HIS A 31 -0.87 -9.10 2.73
C HIS A 31 -0.37 -8.20 3.86
N LYS A 32 -1.27 -7.89 4.81
CA LYS A 32 -0.99 -7.00 5.96
C LYS A 32 -1.02 -7.71 7.31
N ALA A 33 -1.25 -9.02 7.28
CA ALA A 33 -1.35 -9.87 8.46
C ALA A 33 -1.01 -11.31 8.06
N LEU A 34 -1.10 -12.21 9.02
CA LEU A 34 -0.77 -13.61 8.85
C LEU A 34 -1.49 -14.24 7.65
N ILE A 35 -0.74 -14.94 6.81
CA ILE A 35 -1.28 -15.71 5.69
C ILE A 35 -1.73 -17.06 6.22
N MET A 36 -3.02 -17.35 6.05
CA MET A 36 -3.68 -18.51 6.63
C MET A 36 -3.75 -19.69 5.67
N ASP A 37 -3.85 -19.40 4.37
CA ASP A 37 -4.01 -20.44 3.35
C ASP A 37 -3.45 -20.00 1.99
N VAL A 38 -2.94 -20.95 1.21
CA VAL A 38 -2.39 -20.74 -0.13
C VAL A 38 -2.70 -21.92 -1.05
N VAL A 39 -2.97 -21.65 -2.32
CA VAL A 39 -3.21 -22.69 -3.33
C VAL A 39 -2.71 -22.24 -4.70
N PHE A 40 -2.06 -23.15 -5.44
CA PHE A 40 -1.71 -22.89 -6.84
C PHE A 40 -2.94 -23.07 -7.74
N THR A 41 -3.06 -22.27 -8.79
CA THR A 41 -4.05 -22.55 -9.83
C THR A 41 -3.68 -23.82 -10.59
N PRO A 42 -4.66 -24.56 -11.16
CA PRO A 42 -4.39 -25.80 -11.88
C PRO A 42 -3.42 -25.64 -13.06
N ASP A 43 -3.41 -24.46 -13.69
CA ASP A 43 -2.48 -24.09 -14.78
C ASP A 43 -1.06 -23.74 -14.28
N GLY A 44 -0.82 -23.71 -12.97
CA GLY A 44 0.46 -23.37 -12.35
C GLY A 44 0.90 -21.91 -12.54
N ARG A 45 0.07 -21.06 -13.14
CA ARG A 45 0.43 -19.66 -13.48
C ARG A 45 0.23 -18.69 -12.32
N TYR A 46 -0.73 -18.96 -11.46
CA TYR A 46 -1.06 -18.11 -10.33
C TYR A 46 -0.96 -18.86 -9.00
N LEU A 47 -0.75 -18.09 -7.94
CA LEU A 47 -1.00 -18.51 -6.57
C LEU A 47 -2.16 -17.70 -6.03
N VAL A 48 -3.07 -18.33 -5.30
CA VAL A 48 -4.13 -17.65 -4.55
C VAL A 48 -3.80 -17.77 -3.07
N SER A 49 -4.00 -16.69 -2.30
CA SER A 49 -3.76 -16.68 -0.85
C SER A 49 -4.89 -16.01 -0.08
N ALA A 50 -5.12 -16.45 1.15
CA ALA A 50 -6.06 -15.87 2.10
C ALA A 50 -5.37 -15.51 3.41
N SER A 51 -5.81 -14.42 4.05
CA SER A 51 -5.13 -13.87 5.23
C SER A 51 -6.10 -13.28 6.25
N ASP A 52 -5.58 -13.15 7.48
CA ASP A 52 -6.16 -12.37 8.58
C ASP A 52 -6.37 -10.89 8.24
N ASP A 53 -5.74 -10.38 7.17
CA ASP A 53 -6.00 -9.03 6.65
C ASP A 53 -7.35 -8.90 5.94
N LYS A 54 -8.13 -10.00 5.91
CA LYS A 54 -9.51 -10.09 5.41
C LYS A 54 -9.59 -10.06 3.88
N LEU A 55 -8.47 -10.27 3.20
CA LEU A 55 -8.37 -10.26 1.75
C LEU A 55 -7.98 -11.62 1.20
N ILE A 56 -8.39 -11.85 -0.05
CA ILE A 56 -7.85 -12.92 -0.90
C ILE A 56 -7.08 -12.26 -2.03
N ARG A 57 -5.87 -12.72 -2.29
CA ARG A 57 -5.02 -12.21 -3.39
C ARG A 57 -4.73 -13.30 -4.40
N VAL A 58 -4.72 -12.93 -5.67
CA VAL A 58 -4.25 -13.75 -6.79
C VAL A 58 -2.95 -13.15 -7.29
N TRP A 59 -1.87 -13.92 -7.21
CA TRP A 59 -0.51 -13.54 -7.54
C TRP A 59 -0.12 -14.15 -8.87
N ASP A 60 0.41 -13.34 -9.76
CA ASP A 60 1.07 -13.83 -10.97
C ASP A 60 2.48 -14.30 -10.63
N LEU A 61 2.74 -15.60 -10.80
CA LEU A 61 4.03 -16.20 -10.41
C LEU A 61 5.19 -15.83 -11.35
N LYS A 62 4.90 -15.24 -12.51
CA LYS A 62 5.93 -14.75 -13.43
C LYS A 62 6.43 -13.37 -13.00
N THR A 63 5.53 -12.51 -12.55
CA THR A 63 5.83 -11.11 -12.19
C THR A 63 5.98 -10.90 -10.68
N GLY A 64 5.47 -11.79 -9.85
CA GLY A 64 5.39 -11.65 -8.40
C GLY A 64 4.33 -10.68 -7.90
N ARG A 65 3.50 -10.13 -8.78
CA ARG A 65 2.55 -9.06 -8.44
C ARG A 65 1.14 -9.62 -8.23
N THR A 66 0.39 -8.99 -7.34
CA THR A 66 -1.05 -9.22 -7.22
C THR A 66 -1.75 -8.73 -8.49
N VAL A 67 -2.48 -9.61 -9.16
CA VAL A 67 -3.30 -9.30 -10.35
C VAL A 67 -4.79 -9.18 -10.04
N ARG A 68 -5.22 -9.66 -8.87
CA ARG A 68 -6.61 -9.54 -8.40
C ARG A 68 -6.67 -9.61 -6.87
N THR A 69 -7.53 -8.79 -6.28
CA THR A 69 -7.88 -8.83 -4.86
C THR A 69 -9.39 -9.06 -4.73
N LEU A 70 -9.82 -10.11 -4.04
CA LEU A 70 -11.24 -10.34 -3.73
C LEU A 70 -11.56 -9.79 -2.35
N ARG A 71 -12.63 -9.00 -2.25
CA ARG A 71 -13.02 -8.23 -1.06
C ARG A 71 -14.42 -8.62 -0.61
N GLY A 72 -14.55 -9.00 0.66
CA GLY A 72 -15.84 -9.21 1.34
C GLY A 72 -16.10 -8.13 2.39
N GLN A 73 -17.16 -8.30 3.19
CA GLN A 73 -17.46 -7.43 4.33
C GLN A 73 -16.25 -7.30 5.29
N LEU A 74 -15.87 -6.07 5.60
CA LEU A 74 -14.95 -5.75 6.70
C LEU A 74 -15.74 -5.26 7.90
N GLY A 75 -15.50 -5.83 9.07
CA GLY A 75 -15.97 -5.26 10.34
C GLY A 75 -14.83 -4.96 11.29
N ALA A 76 -15.16 -4.50 12.50
CA ALA A 76 -14.18 -4.28 13.55
C ALA A 76 -13.56 -5.61 14.04
N GLY A 77 -12.33 -5.54 14.58
CA GLY A 77 -11.65 -6.70 15.16
C GLY A 77 -11.55 -7.89 14.20
N HIS A 78 -12.05 -9.06 14.62
CA HIS A 78 -11.97 -10.31 13.86
C HIS A 78 -12.97 -10.42 12.70
N GLU A 79 -13.99 -9.54 12.62
CA GLU A 79 -15.01 -9.67 11.57
C GLU A 79 -14.43 -9.47 10.17
N GLY A 80 -14.56 -10.49 9.33
CA GLY A 80 -14.06 -10.54 7.96
C GLY A 80 -12.78 -11.35 7.78
N LYS A 81 -12.11 -11.78 8.87
CA LYS A 81 -10.90 -12.60 8.79
C LYS A 81 -11.17 -13.88 8.02
N ILE A 82 -10.21 -14.29 7.17
CA ILE A 82 -10.31 -15.47 6.32
C ILE A 82 -9.27 -16.48 6.79
N PHE A 83 -9.73 -17.62 7.29
CA PHE A 83 -8.87 -18.67 7.82
C PHE A 83 -8.77 -19.88 6.90
N ALA A 84 -9.72 -20.02 5.97
CA ALA A 84 -9.83 -21.18 5.10
C ALA A 84 -10.13 -20.78 3.66
N MET A 85 -9.49 -21.44 2.71
CA MET A 85 -9.73 -21.27 1.29
C MET A 85 -9.64 -22.60 0.56
N ALA A 86 -10.43 -22.78 -0.48
CA ALA A 86 -10.28 -23.91 -1.39
C ALA A 86 -10.55 -23.47 -2.82
N LEU A 87 -9.72 -23.89 -3.77
CA LEU A 87 -9.96 -23.74 -5.21
C LEU A 87 -10.38 -25.11 -5.75
N SER A 88 -11.42 -25.15 -6.57
CA SER A 88 -11.84 -26.41 -7.20
C SER A 88 -10.77 -26.89 -8.20
N PRO A 89 -10.58 -28.22 -8.34
CA PRO A 89 -9.62 -28.80 -9.29
C PRO A 89 -9.73 -28.28 -10.74
N ASP A 90 -10.93 -27.94 -11.20
CA ASP A 90 -11.17 -27.33 -12.52
C ASP A 90 -10.87 -25.81 -12.60
N GLY A 91 -10.55 -25.17 -11.47
CA GLY A 91 -10.30 -23.74 -11.38
C GLY A 91 -11.56 -22.86 -11.53
N GLN A 92 -12.76 -23.45 -11.50
CA GLN A 92 -14.01 -22.71 -11.71
C GLN A 92 -14.52 -22.02 -10.43
N TRP A 93 -14.34 -22.64 -9.26
CA TRP A 93 -14.91 -22.19 -8.00
C TRP A 93 -13.83 -21.93 -6.95
N LEU A 94 -13.95 -20.80 -6.26
CA LEU A 94 -13.17 -20.51 -5.06
C LEU A 94 -14.11 -20.39 -3.85
N ALA A 95 -13.88 -21.16 -2.80
CA ALA A 95 -14.59 -21.07 -1.54
C ALA A 95 -13.69 -20.39 -0.49
N ALA A 96 -14.27 -19.50 0.31
CA ALA A 96 -13.57 -18.81 1.39
C ALA A 96 -14.39 -18.78 2.68
N GLY A 97 -13.76 -19.16 3.79
CA GLY A 97 -14.35 -19.27 5.13
C GLY A 97 -13.49 -18.61 6.19
N GLY A 98 -14.12 -18.25 7.32
CA GLY A 98 -13.41 -17.60 8.43
C GLY A 98 -14.37 -17.07 9.48
N TYR A 99 -14.21 -15.81 9.87
CA TYR A 99 -15.05 -15.11 10.87
C TYR A 99 -15.92 -14.01 10.23
N PRO A 100 -16.91 -14.32 9.38
CA PRO A 100 -17.86 -13.30 8.91
C PRO A 100 -19.02 -13.13 9.91
N SER A 101 -19.72 -11.99 9.88
CA SER A 101 -20.90 -11.67 10.73
C SER A 101 -22.05 -12.69 10.69
N ARG A 102 -22.02 -13.67 9.78
CA ARG A 102 -23.03 -14.72 9.64
C ARG A 102 -22.45 -16.14 9.49
N TRP A 103 -21.16 -16.33 9.79
CA TRP A 103 -20.46 -17.62 9.71
C TRP A 103 -20.57 -18.38 8.37
N GLY A 104 -20.93 -17.68 7.29
CA GLY A 104 -21.14 -18.29 5.97
C GLY A 104 -19.87 -18.43 5.15
N ILE A 105 -19.88 -19.37 4.21
CA ILE A 105 -18.78 -19.59 3.25
C ILE A 105 -19.10 -18.83 1.97
N ARG A 106 -18.20 -17.96 1.53
CA ARG A 106 -18.34 -17.23 0.27
C ARG A 106 -17.86 -18.09 -0.87
N LEU A 107 -18.71 -18.28 -1.88
CA LEU A 107 -18.39 -19.02 -3.10
C LEU A 107 -18.26 -18.04 -4.26
N TYR A 108 -17.09 -18.00 -4.89
CA TYR A 108 -16.80 -17.15 -6.04
C TYR A 108 -16.69 -17.99 -7.30
N ASP A 109 -17.18 -17.45 -8.42
CA ASP A 109 -16.71 -17.83 -9.75
C ASP A 109 -15.27 -17.31 -9.85
N PHE A 110 -14.29 -18.21 -9.86
CA PHE A 110 -12.89 -17.82 -9.79
C PHE A 110 -12.40 -17.08 -11.05
N PRO A 111 -12.72 -17.51 -12.30
CA PRO A 111 -12.27 -16.79 -13.50
C PRO A 111 -12.71 -15.33 -13.53
N THR A 112 -13.96 -15.04 -13.13
CA THR A 112 -14.49 -13.66 -13.13
C THR A 112 -14.28 -12.91 -11.82
N GLY A 113 -14.07 -13.62 -10.71
CA GLY A 113 -13.94 -13.07 -9.36
C GLY A 113 -15.28 -12.68 -8.72
N LYS A 114 -16.41 -13.02 -9.36
CA LYS A 114 -17.74 -12.64 -8.86
C LYS A 114 -18.17 -13.55 -7.71
N LEU A 115 -18.69 -12.97 -6.63
CA LEU A 115 -19.37 -13.72 -5.59
C LEU A 115 -20.69 -14.27 -6.13
N VAL A 116 -20.89 -15.59 -6.07
CA VAL A 116 -22.08 -16.26 -6.65
C VAL A 116 -23.03 -16.83 -5.61
N ALA A 117 -22.56 -17.04 -4.37
CA ALA A 117 -23.35 -17.59 -3.27
C ALA A 117 -22.70 -17.36 -1.91
N LEU A 118 -23.53 -17.33 -0.87
CA LEU A 118 -23.13 -17.45 0.52
C LEU A 118 -23.74 -18.74 1.09
N LEU A 119 -22.92 -19.75 1.37
CA LEU A 119 -23.35 -21.02 1.96
C LEU A 119 -23.50 -20.84 3.47
N LYS A 120 -24.75 -20.91 3.97
CA LYS A 120 -25.09 -20.70 5.39
C LYS A 120 -25.38 -22.04 6.07
N GLY A 121 -24.86 -22.23 7.27
CA GLY A 121 -25.13 -23.45 8.05
C GLY A 121 -24.26 -23.64 9.29
N HIS A 122 -23.06 -23.07 9.32
CA HIS A 122 -22.21 -23.05 10.51
C HIS A 122 -22.65 -21.99 11.51
N THR A 123 -22.36 -22.22 12.79
CA THR A 123 -22.66 -21.28 13.89
C THR A 123 -21.41 -20.68 14.54
N ASN A 124 -20.23 -21.01 14.01
CA ASN A 124 -18.94 -20.51 14.47
C ASN A 124 -17.94 -20.50 13.29
N VAL A 125 -16.70 -20.09 13.56
CA VAL A 125 -15.60 -19.94 12.60
C VAL A 125 -15.46 -21.15 11.69
N VAL A 126 -15.38 -20.92 10.37
CA VAL A 126 -14.98 -21.94 9.40
C VAL A 126 -13.47 -21.90 9.25
N TYR A 127 -12.80 -22.99 9.61
CA TYR A 127 -11.34 -23.02 9.73
C TYR A 127 -10.66 -23.89 8.66
N SER A 128 -11.40 -24.75 7.97
CA SER A 128 -10.85 -25.54 6.86
C SER A 128 -11.90 -25.81 5.78
N LEU A 129 -11.47 -25.79 4.52
CA LEU A 129 -12.30 -26.03 3.33
C LEU A 129 -11.54 -26.96 2.38
N ALA A 130 -12.27 -27.85 1.70
CA ALA A 130 -11.69 -28.65 0.61
C ALA A 130 -12.76 -28.98 -0.43
N PHE A 131 -12.43 -28.83 -1.72
CA PHE A 131 -13.26 -29.36 -2.81
C PHE A 131 -12.97 -30.84 -3.05
N SER A 132 -13.98 -31.58 -3.49
CA SER A 132 -13.78 -32.95 -3.95
C SER A 132 -13.06 -32.97 -5.30
N PRO A 133 -12.20 -33.98 -5.56
CA PRO A 133 -11.51 -34.13 -6.84
C PRO A 133 -12.42 -34.12 -8.08
N ASN A 134 -13.67 -34.57 -7.94
CA ASN A 134 -14.67 -34.55 -9.01
C ASN A 134 -15.46 -33.22 -9.14
N ASN A 135 -15.03 -32.13 -8.49
CA ASN A 135 -15.63 -30.79 -8.50
C ASN A 135 -17.09 -30.68 -7.99
N ARG A 136 -17.71 -31.78 -7.54
CA ARG A 136 -19.13 -31.81 -7.20
C ARG A 136 -19.43 -31.32 -5.78
N TYR A 137 -18.51 -31.57 -4.85
CA TYR A 137 -18.74 -31.36 -3.43
C TYR A 137 -17.70 -30.40 -2.84
N LEU A 138 -18.12 -29.68 -1.80
CA LEU A 138 -17.26 -28.93 -0.91
C LEU A 138 -17.46 -29.51 0.50
N VAL A 139 -16.41 -29.63 1.29
CA VAL A 139 -16.51 -29.88 2.73
C VAL A 139 -15.96 -28.68 3.49
N SER A 140 -16.62 -28.33 4.59
CA SER A 140 -16.18 -27.31 5.53
C SER A 140 -16.06 -27.88 6.94
N GLY A 141 -15.00 -27.52 7.65
CA GLY A 141 -14.80 -27.82 9.06
C GLY A 141 -14.87 -26.55 9.91
N SER A 142 -15.59 -26.61 11.03
CA SER A 142 -15.86 -25.44 11.85
C SER A 142 -15.57 -25.65 13.33
N PHE A 143 -15.42 -24.50 13.98
CA PHE A 143 -15.35 -24.32 15.41
C PHE A 143 -16.68 -24.62 16.12
N ASP A 144 -17.77 -24.82 15.39
CA ASP A 144 -19.03 -25.36 15.93
C ASP A 144 -19.02 -26.88 16.14
N LYS A 145 -17.84 -27.51 15.98
CA LYS A 145 -17.56 -28.94 16.16
C LYS A 145 -18.15 -29.83 15.06
N ASN A 146 -18.76 -29.24 14.02
CA ASN A 146 -19.33 -29.97 12.91
C ASN A 146 -18.55 -29.71 11.62
N ALA A 147 -18.54 -30.72 10.76
CA ALA A 147 -18.21 -30.53 9.35
C ALA A 147 -19.50 -30.57 8.51
N ILE A 148 -19.55 -29.82 7.42
CA ILE A 148 -20.71 -29.80 6.51
C ILE A 148 -20.25 -30.18 5.11
N LEU A 149 -20.99 -31.09 4.49
CA LEU A 149 -20.83 -31.47 3.08
C LEU A 149 -21.85 -30.69 2.24
N TRP A 150 -21.38 -30.03 1.19
CA TRP A 150 -22.17 -29.17 0.31
C TRP A 150 -22.19 -29.72 -1.12
N ASP A 151 -23.33 -29.55 -1.80
CA ASP A 151 -23.42 -29.68 -3.26
C ASP A 151 -23.09 -28.31 -3.88
N VAL A 152 -21.99 -28.23 -4.63
CA VAL A 152 -21.47 -26.97 -5.17
C VAL A 152 -22.43 -26.40 -6.22
N LYS A 153 -22.94 -27.24 -7.12
CA LYS A 153 -23.83 -26.83 -8.21
C LYS A 153 -25.18 -26.36 -7.67
N ARG A 154 -25.73 -27.08 -6.69
CA ARG A 154 -27.03 -26.77 -6.06
C ARG A 154 -26.92 -25.74 -4.93
N LYS A 155 -25.70 -25.36 -4.52
CA LYS A 155 -25.43 -24.37 -3.46
C LYS A 155 -26.16 -24.70 -2.14
N ARG A 156 -26.26 -25.98 -1.80
CA ARG A 156 -27.03 -26.45 -0.63
C ARG A 156 -26.25 -27.46 0.20
N ARG A 157 -26.56 -27.51 1.50
CA ARG A 157 -26.08 -28.55 2.41
C ARG A 157 -26.63 -29.91 2.00
N LEU A 158 -25.77 -30.92 1.98
CA LEU A 158 -26.11 -32.32 1.81
C LEU A 158 -26.19 -33.03 3.15
N HIS A 159 -25.09 -33.01 3.91
CA HIS A 159 -24.96 -33.71 5.19
C HIS A 159 -24.24 -32.83 6.22
N THR A 160 -24.64 -32.95 7.48
CA THR A 160 -23.86 -32.45 8.62
C THR A 160 -23.15 -33.64 9.25
N LEU A 161 -21.82 -33.63 9.26
CA LEU A 161 -20.96 -34.67 9.81
C LEU A 161 -20.73 -34.39 11.29
N GLN A 162 -21.60 -34.93 12.14
CA GLN A 162 -21.61 -34.66 13.59
C GLN A 162 -20.81 -35.68 14.39
N GLY A 163 -20.14 -35.21 15.44
CA GLY A 163 -19.75 -36.04 16.56
C GLY A 163 -18.37 -35.77 17.14
N HIS A 164 -17.54 -34.90 16.55
CA HIS A 164 -16.34 -34.39 17.22
C HIS A 164 -16.74 -33.67 18.52
N THR A 165 -15.93 -33.79 19.56
CA THR A 165 -16.26 -33.19 20.88
C THR A 165 -15.76 -31.76 21.00
N ASP A 166 -14.92 -31.33 20.06
CA ASP A 166 -14.22 -30.06 20.06
C ASP A 166 -13.97 -29.54 18.61
N HIS A 167 -13.44 -28.33 18.47
CA HIS A 167 -13.28 -27.58 17.23
C HIS A 167 -12.61 -28.39 16.10
N ILE A 168 -13.12 -28.30 14.88
CA ILE A 168 -12.52 -28.95 13.70
C ILE A 168 -11.54 -27.98 13.01
N TYR A 169 -10.30 -28.43 12.82
CA TYR A 169 -9.22 -27.63 12.25
C TYR A 169 -8.82 -28.01 10.83
N ALA A 170 -9.14 -29.23 10.39
CA ALA A 170 -8.71 -29.73 9.10
C ALA A 170 -9.78 -30.62 8.47
N VAL A 171 -9.97 -30.47 7.16
CA VAL A 171 -10.84 -31.35 6.35
C VAL A 171 -10.16 -31.73 5.05
N GLY A 172 -10.51 -32.87 4.47
CA GLY A 172 -9.97 -33.29 3.17
C GLY A 172 -10.81 -34.37 2.50
N PHE A 173 -10.72 -34.45 1.17
CA PHE A 173 -11.35 -35.51 0.38
C PHE A 173 -10.33 -36.57 -0.04
N THR A 174 -10.78 -37.82 -0.03
CA THR A 174 -10.07 -38.91 -0.71
C THR A 174 -10.10 -38.73 -2.23
N PRO A 175 -9.09 -39.22 -2.99
CA PRO A 175 -9.00 -39.02 -4.45
C PRO A 175 -10.21 -39.56 -5.22
N ASP A 176 -10.84 -40.63 -4.71
CA ASP A 176 -12.05 -41.22 -5.29
C ASP A 176 -13.32 -40.38 -5.06
N SER A 177 -13.24 -39.27 -4.32
CA SER A 177 -14.35 -38.41 -3.91
C SER A 177 -15.45 -39.11 -3.10
N LYS A 178 -15.20 -40.30 -2.55
CA LYS A 178 -16.19 -41.11 -1.81
C LYS A 178 -16.09 -40.94 -0.31
N ARG A 179 -14.97 -40.43 0.20
CA ARG A 179 -14.77 -40.20 1.64
C ARG A 179 -14.22 -38.82 1.97
N VAL A 180 -14.59 -38.34 3.15
CA VAL A 180 -14.07 -37.14 3.78
C VAL A 180 -13.32 -37.53 5.05
N VAL A 181 -12.23 -36.84 5.35
CA VAL A 181 -11.58 -36.89 6.66
C VAL A 181 -11.68 -35.54 7.36
N THR A 182 -11.85 -35.57 8.68
CA THR A 182 -11.87 -34.40 9.56
C THR A 182 -10.85 -34.58 10.68
N GLY A 183 -10.09 -33.54 11.03
CA GLY A 183 -9.15 -33.51 12.16
C GLY A 183 -9.52 -32.41 13.15
N SER A 184 -9.43 -32.71 14.45
CA SER A 184 -10.02 -31.87 15.51
C SER A 184 -9.07 -31.59 16.67
N TYR A 185 -9.43 -30.57 17.44
CA TYR A 185 -8.91 -30.28 18.77
C TYR A 185 -9.08 -31.45 19.74
N ASP A 186 -10.05 -32.34 19.51
CA ASP A 186 -10.29 -33.52 20.35
C ASP A 186 -9.23 -34.64 20.20
N HIS A 187 -8.10 -34.34 19.55
CA HIS A 187 -6.96 -35.23 19.30
C HIS A 187 -7.28 -36.39 18.34
N THR A 188 -8.46 -36.42 17.71
CA THR A 188 -8.84 -37.49 16.78
C THR A 188 -8.96 -36.99 15.34
N LEU A 189 -8.87 -37.94 14.41
CA LEU A 189 -9.45 -37.78 13.08
C LEU A 189 -10.68 -38.66 12.92
N ARG A 190 -11.56 -38.31 11.99
CA ARG A 190 -12.72 -39.13 11.62
C ARG A 190 -12.82 -39.26 10.12
N LEU A 191 -13.13 -40.47 9.67
CA LEU A 191 -13.35 -40.81 8.27
C LEU A 191 -14.85 -40.98 8.04
N TRP A 192 -15.38 -40.34 7.00
CA TRP A 192 -16.81 -40.27 6.71
C TRP A 192 -17.09 -40.71 5.28
N GLN A 193 -18.26 -41.31 5.06
CA GLN A 193 -18.75 -41.65 3.73
C GLN A 193 -19.53 -40.47 3.13
N VAL A 194 -19.18 -40.05 1.91
CA VAL A 194 -19.80 -38.92 1.20
C VAL A 194 -21.27 -39.19 0.86
N ARG A 195 -21.61 -40.42 0.49
CA ARG A 195 -22.95 -40.80 0.00
C ARG A 195 -24.06 -40.50 1.03
N ASN A 196 -23.84 -40.86 2.29
CA ASN A 196 -24.86 -40.80 3.35
C ASN A 196 -24.41 -40.02 4.60
N GLY A 197 -23.18 -39.48 4.61
CA GLY A 197 -22.64 -38.72 5.75
C GLY A 197 -22.27 -39.58 6.97
N GLN A 198 -22.28 -40.91 6.87
CA GLN A 198 -22.00 -41.79 8.00
C GLN A 198 -20.50 -41.88 8.33
N ARG A 199 -20.17 -42.00 9.61
CA ARG A 199 -18.79 -42.22 10.07
C ARG A 199 -18.37 -43.65 9.77
N ILE A 200 -17.24 -43.80 9.08
CA ILE A 200 -16.58 -45.08 8.79
C ILE A 200 -15.66 -45.48 9.94
N ALA A 201 -14.84 -44.56 10.44
CA ALA A 201 -13.85 -44.83 11.47
C ALA A 201 -13.52 -43.58 12.29
N THR A 202 -13.07 -43.81 13.54
CA THR A 202 -12.40 -42.81 14.38
C THR A 202 -10.92 -43.21 14.47
N LEU A 203 -10.04 -42.29 14.14
CA LEU A 203 -8.60 -42.48 14.06
C LEU A 203 -7.98 -41.86 15.33
N THR A 204 -7.55 -42.72 16.25
CA THR A 204 -6.98 -42.34 17.54
C THR A 204 -5.46 -42.55 17.55
N GLY A 205 -4.74 -41.74 18.32
CA GLY A 205 -3.30 -41.90 18.54
C GLY A 205 -2.51 -40.62 18.73
N HIS A 206 -3.03 -39.47 18.29
CA HIS A 206 -2.44 -38.17 18.62
C HIS A 206 -2.72 -37.81 20.09
N THR A 207 -1.80 -37.08 20.72
CA THR A 207 -1.90 -36.68 22.15
C THR A 207 -2.19 -35.19 22.33
N ASP A 208 -2.29 -34.44 21.25
CA ASP A 208 -2.67 -33.03 21.20
C ASP A 208 -3.44 -32.78 19.88
N LYS A 209 -3.95 -31.56 19.70
CA LYS A 209 -4.83 -31.11 18.62
C LYS A 209 -4.32 -31.52 17.24
N VAL A 210 -5.20 -32.10 16.42
CA VAL A 210 -4.91 -32.38 15.02
C VAL A 210 -5.18 -31.14 14.19
N ARG A 211 -4.12 -30.41 13.86
CA ARG A 211 -4.20 -29.08 13.23
C ARG A 211 -4.24 -29.13 11.71
N SER A 212 -3.73 -30.20 11.10
CA SER A 212 -3.64 -30.30 9.64
C SER A 212 -3.89 -31.71 9.13
N VAL A 213 -4.48 -31.79 7.95
CA VAL A 213 -4.67 -33.03 7.18
C VAL A 213 -4.28 -32.77 5.73
N ALA A 214 -3.54 -33.70 5.14
CA ALA A 214 -3.28 -33.75 3.70
C ALA A 214 -3.61 -35.14 3.18
N ILE A 215 -4.02 -35.24 1.91
CA ILE A 215 -4.38 -36.52 1.28
C ILE A 215 -3.48 -36.75 0.08
N SER A 216 -2.85 -37.91 0.05
CA SER A 216 -2.05 -38.35 -1.10
C SER A 216 -2.96 -38.52 -2.33
N PRO A 217 -2.67 -37.84 -3.45
CA PRO A 217 -3.49 -37.95 -4.66
C PRO A 217 -3.37 -39.33 -5.34
N GLN A 218 -2.34 -40.11 -5.01
CA GLN A 218 -2.02 -41.39 -5.67
C GLN A 218 -2.83 -42.57 -5.12
N ASP A 219 -2.81 -42.74 -3.80
CA ASP A 219 -3.33 -43.93 -3.11
C ASP A 219 -4.36 -43.60 -2.03
N GLY A 220 -4.63 -42.31 -1.81
CA GLY A 220 -5.53 -41.83 -0.77
C GLY A 220 -4.96 -41.94 0.64
N THR A 221 -3.66 -42.17 0.83
CA THR A 221 -3.03 -42.13 2.16
C THR A 221 -3.29 -40.78 2.84
N ILE A 222 -3.77 -40.81 4.09
CA ILE A 222 -4.04 -39.63 4.89
C ILE A 222 -2.78 -39.29 5.70
N ALA A 223 -2.28 -38.07 5.60
CA ALA A 223 -1.29 -37.54 6.53
C ALA A 223 -1.97 -36.60 7.53
N SER A 224 -1.71 -36.79 8.81
CA SER A 224 -2.18 -35.91 9.89
C SER A 224 -1.01 -35.27 10.61
N GLY A 225 -1.14 -33.98 10.90
CA GLY A 225 -0.16 -33.19 11.63
C GLY A 225 -0.76 -32.64 12.91
N SER A 226 -0.08 -32.84 14.03
CA SER A 226 -0.57 -32.46 15.36
C SER A 226 0.40 -31.54 16.11
N TRP A 227 -0.15 -30.87 17.12
CA TRP A 227 0.62 -30.14 18.12
C TRP A 227 1.42 -31.06 19.05
N ASP A 228 1.24 -32.37 18.98
CA ASP A 228 2.12 -33.37 19.61
C ASP A 228 3.46 -33.58 18.85
N HIS A 229 3.72 -32.74 17.86
CA HIS A 229 4.91 -32.71 17.01
C HIS A 229 5.01 -33.87 15.99
N SER A 230 4.07 -34.80 16.00
CA SER A 230 4.08 -35.97 15.12
C SER A 230 3.30 -35.73 13.82
N ILE A 231 3.81 -36.33 12.75
CA ILE A 231 3.13 -36.50 11.48
C ILE A 231 2.84 -37.99 11.32
N ARG A 232 1.57 -38.36 11.21
CA ARG A 232 1.12 -39.77 11.12
C ARG A 232 0.46 -40.06 9.78
N LEU A 233 0.61 -41.29 9.30
CA LEU A 233 -0.01 -41.79 8.08
C LEU A 233 -1.10 -42.80 8.41
N TRP A 234 -2.21 -42.72 7.68
CA TRP A 234 -3.38 -43.59 7.82
C TRP A 234 -3.87 -44.05 6.46
N ASN A 235 -4.47 -45.23 6.40
CA ASN A 235 -5.07 -45.75 5.19
C ASN A 235 -6.37 -44.99 4.89
N GLY A 236 -6.46 -44.28 3.75
CA GLY A 236 -7.66 -43.49 3.42
C GLY A 236 -8.92 -44.31 3.11
N ARG A 237 -8.80 -45.62 2.95
CA ARG A 237 -9.95 -46.51 2.72
C ARG A 237 -10.60 -46.96 4.01
N THR A 238 -9.79 -47.28 5.02
CA THR A 238 -10.23 -47.95 6.26
C THR A 238 -10.06 -47.09 7.50
N GLY A 239 -9.22 -46.05 7.45
CA GLY A 239 -8.81 -45.27 8.61
C GLY A 239 -7.77 -45.97 9.49
N ARG A 240 -7.26 -47.14 9.11
CA ARG A 240 -6.24 -47.83 9.93
C ARG A 240 -4.93 -47.03 9.95
N PHE A 241 -4.30 -46.96 11.12
CA PHE A 241 -2.95 -46.40 11.28
C PHE A 241 -1.95 -47.19 10.43
N VAL A 242 -1.08 -46.48 9.72
CA VAL A 242 -0.02 -47.07 8.90
C VAL A 242 1.33 -46.94 9.60
N LYS A 243 1.76 -45.71 9.90
CA LYS A 243 3.00 -45.42 10.63
C LYS A 243 3.06 -43.95 11.08
N THR A 244 3.95 -43.65 12.01
CA THR A 244 4.42 -42.29 12.25
C THR A 244 5.48 -41.96 11.20
N LEU A 245 5.23 -40.95 10.36
CA LEU A 245 6.16 -40.54 9.30
C LEU A 245 7.39 -39.84 9.88
N ALA A 246 7.17 -38.89 10.78
CA ALA A 246 8.20 -38.09 11.41
C ALA A 246 7.69 -37.49 12.72
N ASN A 247 8.62 -37.23 13.66
CA ASN A 247 8.44 -36.20 14.68
C ASN A 247 9.33 -35.02 14.27
N GLN A 248 8.73 -33.85 14.08
CA GLN A 248 9.48 -32.68 13.59
C GLN A 248 10.05 -31.79 14.71
N GLY A 249 9.87 -32.19 15.98
CA GLY A 249 10.39 -31.48 17.16
C GLY A 249 9.65 -30.19 17.52
N THR A 250 8.58 -29.85 16.79
CA THR A 250 7.77 -28.65 17.02
C THR A 250 6.36 -28.84 16.45
N LYS A 251 5.42 -27.95 16.82
CA LYS A 251 3.99 -28.04 16.46
C LYS A 251 3.80 -28.01 14.93
N VAL A 252 3.09 -29.00 14.40
CA VAL A 252 2.76 -29.08 12.97
C VAL A 252 1.63 -28.09 12.64
N GLY A 253 1.91 -27.16 11.73
CA GLY A 253 0.97 -26.09 11.35
C GLY A 253 0.12 -26.42 10.13
N SER A 254 0.74 -26.94 9.08
CA SER A 254 0.07 -27.34 7.83
C SER A 254 0.83 -28.45 7.13
N LEU A 255 0.16 -29.17 6.22
CA LEU A 255 0.70 -30.28 5.46
C LEU A 255 0.25 -30.20 3.99
N SER A 256 1.14 -30.56 3.07
CA SER A 256 0.84 -30.63 1.63
C SER A 256 1.61 -31.79 0.97
N PHE A 257 0.89 -32.64 0.25
CA PHE A 257 1.52 -33.69 -0.57
C PHE A 257 2.01 -33.14 -1.90
N SER A 258 3.10 -33.72 -2.42
CA SER A 258 3.45 -33.54 -3.83
C SER A 258 2.43 -34.25 -4.73
N PRO A 259 2.23 -33.78 -5.98
CA PRO A 259 1.29 -34.40 -6.93
C PRO A 259 1.55 -35.90 -7.19
N ASP A 260 2.81 -36.32 -7.09
CA ASP A 260 3.23 -37.71 -7.22
C ASP A 260 3.15 -38.53 -5.91
N GLY A 261 2.70 -37.93 -4.81
CA GLY A 261 2.57 -38.56 -3.49
C GLY A 261 3.90 -38.94 -2.80
N ARG A 262 5.06 -38.65 -3.40
CA ARG A 262 6.37 -39.08 -2.88
C ARG A 262 6.88 -38.22 -1.74
N TYR A 263 6.46 -36.96 -1.68
CA TYR A 263 6.93 -35.97 -0.73
C TYR A 263 5.78 -35.33 0.05
N LEU A 264 6.08 -34.96 1.29
CA LEU A 264 5.17 -34.23 2.17
C LEU A 264 5.88 -32.98 2.69
N LEU A 265 5.35 -31.81 2.35
CA LEU A 265 5.75 -30.52 2.91
C LEU A 265 5.01 -30.28 4.24
N SER A 266 5.74 -29.85 5.26
CA SER A 266 5.24 -29.53 6.59
C SER A 266 5.57 -28.08 6.97
N GLY A 267 4.52 -27.34 7.34
CA GLY A 267 4.58 -26.02 7.95
C GLY A 267 4.66 -26.09 9.48
N ILE A 268 5.02 -24.97 10.12
CA ILE A 268 5.41 -24.94 11.53
C ILE A 268 4.70 -23.80 12.29
N SER A 269 4.14 -24.11 13.47
CA SER A 269 3.43 -23.14 14.32
C SER A 269 4.17 -22.69 15.57
N PHE A 270 5.44 -23.08 15.74
CA PHE A 270 6.28 -22.69 16.89
C PHE A 270 7.77 -22.69 16.49
N PRO A 271 8.68 -21.90 17.11
CA PRO A 271 10.10 -21.89 16.74
C PRO A 271 10.71 -23.30 16.56
N PRO A 272 11.65 -23.51 15.62
CA PRO A 272 12.46 -22.51 14.90
C PRO A 272 11.92 -22.08 13.51
N TYR A 273 10.61 -22.27 13.24
CA TYR A 273 9.94 -21.79 12.00
C TYR A 273 10.48 -22.30 10.65
N ASN A 274 11.29 -23.37 10.66
CA ASN A 274 11.88 -23.95 9.45
C ASN A 274 11.00 -25.03 8.80
N CYS A 275 10.37 -24.77 7.66
CA CYS A 275 9.53 -25.80 7.02
C CYS A 275 10.35 -27.00 6.53
N HIS A 276 9.73 -28.18 6.45
CA HIS A 276 10.42 -29.43 6.13
C HIS A 276 9.72 -30.19 5.01
N VAL A 277 10.51 -30.81 4.13
CA VAL A 277 10.03 -31.77 3.13
C VAL A 277 10.48 -33.17 3.53
N TYR A 278 9.54 -34.09 3.68
CA TYR A 278 9.77 -35.48 4.05
C TYR A 278 9.54 -36.41 2.86
N SER A 279 10.35 -37.46 2.75
CA SER A 279 10.08 -38.60 1.87
C SER A 279 9.01 -39.48 2.50
N VAL A 280 7.87 -39.69 1.84
CA VAL A 280 6.72 -40.42 2.41
C VAL A 280 7.07 -41.90 2.65
N SER A 281 7.79 -42.52 1.72
CA SER A 281 8.22 -43.92 1.82
C SER A 281 9.16 -44.18 3.00
N SER A 282 10.17 -43.33 3.22
CA SER A 282 11.22 -43.56 4.22
C SER A 282 11.06 -42.77 5.53
N GLY A 283 10.24 -41.73 5.56
CA GLY A 283 10.18 -40.79 6.71
C GLY A 283 11.36 -39.84 6.82
N LYS A 284 12.39 -39.97 5.96
CA LYS A 284 13.58 -39.12 6.03
C LYS A 284 13.28 -37.70 5.58
N LYS A 285 13.75 -36.72 6.37
CA LYS A 285 13.78 -35.30 6.00
C LYS A 285 14.72 -35.11 4.82
N ARG A 286 14.21 -34.55 3.72
CA ARG A 286 14.94 -34.29 2.47
C ARG A 286 15.49 -32.88 2.40
N VAL A 287 14.63 -31.90 2.66
CA VAL A 287 14.94 -30.48 2.50
C VAL A 287 14.38 -29.70 3.70
N THR A 288 15.05 -28.62 4.08
CA THR A 288 14.59 -27.68 5.10
C THR A 288 14.58 -26.28 4.51
N TYR A 289 13.43 -25.62 4.52
CA TYR A 289 13.27 -24.24 4.10
C TYR A 289 13.49 -23.33 5.30
N LYS A 290 14.52 -22.48 5.22
CA LYS A 290 14.93 -21.55 6.27
C LYS A 290 14.68 -20.11 5.79
N GLY A 291 14.30 -19.21 6.69
CA GLY A 291 14.14 -17.78 6.37
C GLY A 291 12.82 -17.16 6.81
N HIS A 292 11.87 -17.94 7.34
CA HIS A 292 10.68 -17.41 7.98
C HIS A 292 11.01 -16.80 9.34
N ASP A 293 10.39 -15.67 9.65
CA ASP A 293 10.60 -14.91 10.89
C ASP A 293 9.55 -15.23 11.98
N SER A 294 8.49 -15.96 11.64
CA SER A 294 7.41 -16.38 12.53
C SER A 294 6.67 -17.61 11.96
N ILE A 295 5.53 -17.94 12.55
CA ILE A 295 4.71 -19.13 12.24
C ILE A 295 4.35 -19.23 10.75
N VAL A 296 4.40 -20.44 10.21
CA VAL A 296 4.04 -20.78 8.83
C VAL A 296 2.81 -21.68 8.84
N LEU A 297 1.66 -21.11 8.52
CA LEU A 297 0.37 -21.80 8.54
C LEU A 297 -0.12 -22.21 7.17
N ALA A 298 0.41 -21.64 6.10
CA ALA A 298 -0.02 -21.94 4.74
C ALA A 298 1.10 -22.67 3.99
N THR A 299 0.80 -23.85 3.44
CA THR A 299 1.73 -24.61 2.59
C THR A 299 1.00 -25.13 1.37
N ALA A 300 1.66 -25.15 0.22
CA ALA A 300 1.16 -25.80 -0.99
C ALA A 300 2.33 -26.28 -1.86
N ILE A 301 2.11 -27.33 -2.65
CA ILE A 301 3.02 -27.76 -3.71
C ILE A 301 2.32 -27.53 -5.05
N SER A 302 3.06 -26.97 -6.00
CA SER A 302 2.58 -26.70 -7.36
C SER A 302 2.16 -27.98 -8.10
N PRO A 303 1.21 -27.89 -9.07
CA PRO A 303 0.69 -29.05 -9.79
C PRO A 303 1.76 -29.83 -10.58
N ASP A 304 2.84 -29.18 -11.00
CA ASP A 304 3.99 -29.80 -11.69
C ASP A 304 5.00 -30.44 -10.72
N GLY A 305 4.85 -30.20 -9.40
CA GLY A 305 5.74 -30.72 -8.36
C GLY A 305 7.11 -30.03 -8.32
N HIS A 306 7.31 -28.90 -9.00
CA HIS A 306 8.61 -28.21 -9.03
C HIS A 306 8.77 -27.16 -7.93
N TRP A 307 7.66 -26.53 -7.54
CA TRP A 307 7.63 -25.42 -6.58
C TRP A 307 6.87 -25.78 -5.31
N ALA A 308 7.37 -25.26 -4.19
CA ALA A 308 6.67 -25.22 -2.92
C ALA A 308 6.37 -23.77 -2.53
N ALA A 309 5.15 -23.50 -2.07
CA ALA A 309 4.78 -22.23 -1.46
C ALA A 309 4.66 -22.40 0.06
N THR A 310 5.25 -21.47 0.81
CA THR A 310 5.09 -21.39 2.26
C THR A 310 4.73 -19.96 2.66
N GLY A 311 3.60 -19.78 3.32
CA GLY A 311 3.05 -18.49 3.73
C GLY A 311 2.81 -18.42 5.23
N GLY A 312 3.15 -17.28 5.82
CA GLY A 312 3.05 -17.02 7.24
C GLY A 312 3.94 -15.84 7.62
N GLY A 313 4.44 -15.83 8.85
CA GLY A 313 5.46 -14.87 9.25
C GLY A 313 4.91 -13.53 9.73
N ASN A 314 5.79 -12.72 10.32
CA ASN A 314 5.58 -11.30 10.54
C ASN A 314 6.02 -10.48 9.31
N ASP A 315 6.77 -11.10 8.39
CA ASP A 315 7.22 -10.50 7.14
C ASP A 315 6.13 -10.44 6.05
N GLN A 316 4.95 -11.04 6.34
CA GLN A 316 3.73 -10.99 5.51
C GLN A 316 3.98 -11.44 4.06
N ALA A 317 4.96 -12.33 3.88
CA ALA A 317 5.41 -12.80 2.57
C ALA A 317 5.08 -14.28 2.35
N ILE A 318 4.82 -14.63 1.09
CA ILE A 318 4.76 -16.03 0.66
C ILE A 318 6.08 -16.36 -0.04
N HIS A 319 6.78 -17.36 0.46
CA HIS A 319 8.03 -17.81 -0.11
C HIS A 319 7.79 -18.93 -1.12
N ILE A 320 8.37 -18.78 -2.31
CA ILE A 320 8.34 -19.78 -3.37
C ILE A 320 9.71 -20.44 -3.46
N TRP A 321 9.75 -21.74 -3.18
CA TRP A 321 10.96 -22.55 -3.14
C TRP A 321 10.98 -23.55 -4.29
N THR A 322 12.18 -23.93 -4.72
CA THR A 322 12.36 -25.19 -5.44
C THR A 322 12.07 -26.37 -4.51
N LEU A 323 11.21 -27.29 -4.92
CA LEU A 323 10.86 -28.46 -4.09
C LEU A 323 12.09 -29.36 -3.85
N ARG A 324 12.94 -29.51 -4.88
CA ARG A 324 14.05 -30.46 -4.92
C ARG A 324 15.23 -30.10 -4.03
N ASP A 325 15.69 -28.85 -4.07
CA ASP A 325 16.91 -28.39 -3.37
C ASP A 325 16.66 -27.24 -2.36
N GLY A 326 15.45 -26.70 -2.29
CA GLY A 326 15.05 -25.72 -1.26
C GLY A 326 15.65 -24.34 -1.42
N LYS A 327 16.01 -23.96 -2.64
CA LYS A 327 16.42 -22.60 -2.97
C LYS A 327 15.19 -21.70 -3.05
N LEU A 328 15.29 -20.54 -2.44
CA LEU A 328 14.27 -19.48 -2.56
C LEU A 328 14.32 -18.90 -3.98
N LYS A 329 13.25 -19.10 -4.75
CA LYS A 329 13.10 -18.52 -6.09
C LYS A 329 12.58 -17.09 -6.01
N GLN A 330 11.57 -16.86 -5.19
CA GLN A 330 10.86 -15.58 -5.13
C GLN A 330 10.10 -15.42 -3.81
N ARG A 331 9.93 -14.17 -3.38
CA ARG A 331 9.00 -13.78 -2.31
C ARG A 331 7.84 -13.01 -2.93
N LEU A 332 6.62 -13.44 -2.65
CA LEU A 332 5.39 -12.73 -3.00
C LEU A 332 5.02 -11.85 -1.80
N VAL A 333 5.28 -10.56 -1.92
CA VAL A 333 5.12 -9.57 -0.85
C VAL A 333 4.74 -8.23 -1.46
N GLY A 334 4.01 -7.42 -0.69
CA GLY A 334 3.67 -6.05 -1.06
C GLY A 334 4.84 -5.10 -0.87
N VAL A 335 4.63 -3.82 -1.18
CA VAL A 335 5.62 -2.76 -0.91
C VAL A 335 5.63 -2.34 0.56
N GLY A 336 4.66 -2.78 1.37
CA GLY A 336 4.56 -2.44 2.79
C GLY A 336 5.40 -3.33 3.70
N ALA A 337 5.59 -2.87 4.94
CA ALA A 337 6.24 -3.63 6.00
C ALA A 337 5.69 -3.19 7.37
N SER A 338 5.75 -4.10 8.35
CA SER A 338 5.41 -3.78 9.74
C SER A 338 6.25 -2.61 10.25
N THR A 339 5.62 -1.69 10.99
CA THR A 339 6.35 -0.63 11.68
C THR A 339 6.51 -1.01 13.15
N TRP A 340 7.75 -0.98 13.64
CA TRP A 340 8.11 -1.50 14.95
C TRP A 340 8.48 -0.40 15.95
N ALA A 341 8.95 0.74 15.47
CA ALA A 341 9.42 1.83 16.31
C ALA A 341 8.80 3.17 15.88
N VAL A 342 8.57 4.06 16.85
CA VAL A 342 8.20 5.47 16.67
C VAL A 342 8.90 6.34 17.70
N GLY A 343 9.10 7.62 17.38
CA GLY A 343 9.61 8.63 18.30
C GLY A 343 9.40 10.06 17.79
N PHE A 344 9.56 11.03 18.68
CA PHE A 344 9.55 12.46 18.35
C PHE A 344 10.93 13.07 18.55
N SER A 345 11.33 14.03 17.72
CA SER A 345 12.50 14.85 18.04
C SER A 345 12.28 15.61 19.35
N ASP A 346 13.37 16.01 20.01
CA ASP A 346 13.31 16.71 21.30
C ASP A 346 12.52 18.03 21.24
N ASP A 347 12.48 18.68 20.08
CA ASP A 347 11.68 19.89 19.83
C ASP A 347 10.22 19.60 19.42
N GLY A 348 9.85 18.33 19.27
CA GLY A 348 8.52 17.88 18.88
C GLY A 348 8.14 18.15 17.42
N LYS A 349 9.04 18.70 16.60
CA LYS A 349 8.73 19.08 15.21
C LYS A 349 8.82 17.93 14.22
N THR A 350 9.51 16.85 14.57
CA THR A 350 9.75 15.71 13.69
C THR A 350 9.21 14.44 14.29
N LEU A 351 8.44 13.70 13.50
CA LEU A 351 8.02 12.33 13.79
C LEU A 351 8.98 11.37 13.11
N ALA A 352 9.46 10.35 13.81
CA ALA A 352 10.30 9.30 13.23
C ALA A 352 9.73 7.90 13.49
N TRP A 353 10.09 6.95 12.64
CA TRP A 353 9.68 5.54 12.75
C TRP A 353 10.70 4.60 12.12
N GLY A 354 10.55 3.30 12.39
CA GLY A 354 11.39 2.27 11.77
C GLY A 354 10.69 0.93 11.57
N LYS A 355 11.17 0.18 10.58
CA LYS A 355 10.62 -1.09 10.10
C LYS A 355 11.46 -2.30 10.49
N THR A 356 12.63 -2.10 11.11
CA THR A 356 13.46 -3.18 11.66
C THR A 356 13.19 -3.37 13.14
N SER A 357 12.85 -4.60 13.52
CA SER A 357 12.83 -5.04 14.92
C SER A 357 14.21 -5.56 15.32
N ARG A 358 14.69 -5.17 16.50
CA ARG A 358 15.98 -5.62 17.07
C ARG A 358 15.86 -6.19 18.49
N THR A 359 14.82 -5.79 19.23
CA THR A 359 14.63 -6.22 20.62
C THR A 359 13.16 -6.51 20.90
N ASN A 360 12.90 -7.23 22.00
CA ASN A 360 11.55 -7.44 22.50
C ASN A 360 11.12 -6.40 23.56
N SER A 361 11.84 -5.29 23.69
CA SER A 361 11.52 -4.23 24.66
C SER A 361 10.22 -3.50 24.28
N PRO A 362 9.28 -3.31 25.23
CA PRO A 362 8.05 -2.56 24.98
C PRO A 362 8.27 -1.05 24.80
N THR A 363 9.42 -0.52 25.20
CA THR A 363 9.78 0.91 25.04
C THR A 363 10.71 1.18 23.86
N ASN A 364 11.42 0.15 23.37
CA ASN A 364 12.33 0.29 22.22
C ASN A 364 12.47 -1.03 21.43
N ARG A 365 11.55 -1.28 20.50
CA ARG A 365 11.57 -2.47 19.63
C ARG A 365 12.66 -2.47 18.56
N GLY A 366 13.18 -1.30 18.17
CA GLY A 366 14.10 -1.19 17.04
C GLY A 366 14.52 0.24 16.70
N SER A 367 15.41 0.37 15.70
CA SER A 367 15.94 1.66 15.24
C SER A 367 14.86 2.52 14.59
N LEU A 368 15.01 3.85 14.69
CA LEU A 368 14.27 4.76 13.81
C LEU A 368 15.06 4.90 12.51
N GLU A 369 14.38 4.80 11.39
CA GLU A 369 14.97 4.70 10.05
C GLU A 369 14.49 5.83 9.14
N TYR A 370 13.31 6.37 9.44
CA TYR A 370 12.67 7.39 8.64
C TYR A 370 12.11 8.49 9.53
N ARG A 371 12.00 9.68 8.96
CA ARG A 371 11.44 10.86 9.62
C ARG A 371 10.50 11.64 8.71
N LEU A 372 9.56 12.36 9.31
CA LEU A 372 8.61 13.25 8.69
C LEU A 372 8.53 14.53 9.54
N THR A 373 8.81 15.68 8.92
CA THR A 373 8.65 16.97 9.59
C THR A 373 7.17 17.36 9.62
N LEU A 374 6.66 17.70 10.81
CA LEU A 374 5.28 18.12 11.04
C LEU A 374 5.06 19.56 10.50
N PRO A 375 3.83 19.88 10.03
CA PRO A 375 3.55 21.16 9.38
C PRO A 375 3.53 22.35 10.36
N THR A 376 4.13 23.48 9.97
CA THR A 376 4.06 24.80 10.65
C THR A 376 3.20 25.77 9.84
N ALA A 377 2.90 26.99 10.28
CA ALA A 377 1.99 27.91 9.55
C ALA A 377 2.42 28.19 8.09
N ASP A 378 3.72 28.28 7.87
CA ASP A 378 4.43 28.58 6.63
C ASP A 378 4.82 27.32 5.84
N ARG A 379 4.73 26.12 6.45
CA ARG A 379 5.24 24.88 5.86
C ARG A 379 4.19 23.76 5.79
N PRO A 380 4.01 23.10 4.63
CA PRO A 380 3.11 21.94 4.52
C PRO A 380 3.68 20.72 5.26
N VAL A 381 2.91 19.62 5.26
CA VAL A 381 3.44 18.32 5.70
C VAL A 381 4.60 17.94 4.77
N GLY A 382 5.76 17.63 5.34
CA GLY A 382 6.93 17.19 4.58
C GLY A 382 6.74 15.84 3.89
N ALA A 383 7.79 15.35 3.24
CA ALA A 383 7.87 13.96 2.79
C ALA A 383 8.67 13.11 3.78
N PRO A 384 8.38 11.81 3.93
CA PRO A 384 9.27 10.84 4.57
C PRO A 384 10.70 10.93 4.03
N LYS A 385 11.68 10.95 4.94
CA LYS A 385 13.12 10.93 4.60
C LYS A 385 13.84 9.88 5.42
N ALA A 386 14.94 9.35 4.90
CA ALA A 386 15.83 8.50 5.67
C ALA A 386 16.43 9.27 6.87
N LEU A 387 16.60 8.58 7.98
CA LEU A 387 17.19 9.10 9.21
C LEU A 387 18.59 8.51 9.37
N LYS A 388 19.64 9.36 9.42
CA LYS A 388 21.04 8.93 9.58
C LYS A 388 21.37 8.52 11.03
N GLN A 389 20.76 9.15 12.03
CA GLN A 389 20.99 8.90 13.47
C GLN A 389 19.68 8.98 14.27
N ASP A 390 19.46 8.08 15.22
CA ASP A 390 18.20 7.96 15.98
C ASP A 390 18.30 8.29 17.48
N GLN A 391 19.42 8.87 17.93
CA GLN A 391 19.71 9.12 19.34
C GLN A 391 18.93 10.31 19.92
N ASN A 392 18.61 11.33 19.11
CA ASN A 392 17.94 12.57 19.56
C ASN A 392 16.41 12.50 19.40
N TYR A 393 15.84 11.34 19.69
CA TYR A 393 14.41 11.10 19.58
C TYR A 393 13.85 10.53 20.88
N LEU A 394 12.86 11.22 21.44
CA LEU A 394 12.03 10.76 22.54
C LEU A 394 11.18 9.57 22.08
N ARG A 395 11.36 8.46 22.79
CA ARG A 395 10.59 7.21 22.63
C ARG A 395 9.73 6.99 23.89
N ALA A 396 9.03 5.86 23.93
CA ALA A 396 8.29 5.44 25.11
C ALA A 396 9.17 5.46 26.38
N GLN A 397 8.61 6.02 27.46
CA GLN A 397 9.24 6.13 28.77
C GLN A 397 8.46 5.27 29.78
N ASP A 398 9.09 4.24 30.32
CA ASP A 398 8.52 3.39 31.36
C ASP A 398 8.92 3.84 32.78
N GLN A 399 9.62 4.97 32.90
CA GLN A 399 10.05 5.55 34.18
C GLN A 399 9.70 7.03 34.25
N TRP A 400 9.25 7.50 35.42
CA TRP A 400 8.99 8.91 35.68
C TRP A 400 9.03 9.22 37.19
N ARG A 401 9.99 10.04 37.66
CA ARG A 401 10.10 10.50 39.07
C ARG A 401 9.78 9.42 40.12
N GLY A 402 10.46 8.27 40.06
CA GLY A 402 10.26 7.14 40.99
C GLY A 402 9.09 6.21 40.66
N TRP A 403 8.29 6.51 39.65
CA TRP A 403 7.31 5.61 39.06
C TRP A 403 7.92 4.74 37.98
N THR A 404 7.50 3.47 37.89
CA THR A 404 7.93 2.53 36.85
C THR A 404 6.76 1.68 36.32
N LEU A 405 6.84 1.28 35.04
CA LEU A 405 5.89 0.38 34.37
C LEU A 405 6.56 -0.95 34.02
N ARG A 406 5.89 -2.07 34.29
CA ARG A 406 6.42 -3.40 33.94
C ARG A 406 5.29 -4.35 33.54
N SER A 407 5.43 -5.00 32.38
CA SER A 407 4.52 -6.09 32.02
C SER A 407 4.98 -7.44 32.55
N ARG A 408 4.03 -8.34 32.81
CA ARG A 408 4.28 -9.77 33.08
C ARG A 408 3.19 -10.66 32.47
N GLN A 409 3.43 -11.97 32.48
CA GLN A 409 2.45 -12.94 32.01
C GLN A 409 1.15 -12.90 32.81
N GLY A 410 0.02 -13.04 32.10
CA GLY A 410 -1.33 -13.08 32.65
C GLY A 410 -2.32 -13.72 31.67
N GLY A 411 -3.55 -13.93 32.14
CA GLY A 411 -4.60 -14.67 31.45
C GLY A 411 -4.30 -16.16 31.20
N ASN A 412 -5.33 -16.91 30.80
CA ASN A 412 -5.21 -18.35 30.45
C ASN A 412 -4.54 -18.60 29.08
N TYR A 413 -3.87 -17.59 28.52
CA TYR A 413 -3.29 -17.59 27.17
C TYR A 413 -1.79 -17.30 27.15
N GLY A 414 -1.15 -16.99 28.30
CA GLY A 414 0.31 -16.94 28.45
C GLY A 414 1.02 -15.72 27.86
N TYR A 415 0.27 -14.68 27.48
CA TYR A 415 0.82 -13.41 26.98
C TYR A 415 1.18 -12.45 28.13
N GLN A 416 1.93 -11.38 27.81
CA GLN A 416 2.26 -10.27 28.71
C GLN A 416 1.01 -9.40 28.99
N ALA A 417 -0.01 -10.01 29.63
CA ALA A 417 -1.35 -9.47 29.76
C ALA A 417 -1.53 -8.54 30.96
N ILE A 418 -0.59 -8.54 31.92
CA ILE A 418 -0.69 -7.71 33.13
C ILE A 418 0.37 -6.62 33.08
N LEU A 419 -0.06 -5.35 33.19
CA LEU A 419 0.79 -4.17 33.35
C LEU A 419 0.77 -3.69 34.80
N GLU A 420 1.92 -3.75 35.47
CA GLU A 420 2.12 -3.24 36.82
C GLU A 420 2.53 -1.77 36.79
N ILE A 421 1.84 -0.95 37.59
CA ILE A 421 2.16 0.46 37.82
C ILE A 421 2.78 0.56 39.20
N ARG A 422 4.04 0.96 39.28
CA ARG A 422 4.84 0.90 40.50
C ARG A 422 5.31 2.29 40.89
N HIS A 423 5.42 2.54 42.19
CA HIS A 423 6.08 3.72 42.75
C HIS A 423 7.05 3.27 43.82
N GLN A 424 8.32 3.68 43.72
CA GLN A 424 9.39 3.25 44.63
C GLN A 424 9.44 1.72 44.80
N ASN A 425 9.35 0.99 43.69
CA ASN A 425 9.29 -0.47 43.63
C ASN A 425 8.10 -1.16 44.31
N ARG A 426 7.06 -0.43 44.76
CA ARG A 426 5.80 -1.03 45.24
C ARG A 426 4.71 -0.92 44.18
N ILE A 427 3.99 -2.01 43.92
CA ILE A 427 2.85 -2.03 43.01
C ILE A 427 1.74 -1.17 43.62
N GLN A 428 1.33 -0.14 42.88
CA GLN A 428 0.22 0.74 43.25
C GLN A 428 -1.07 0.30 42.56
N ALA A 429 -0.96 -0.17 41.31
CA ALA A 429 -2.07 -0.67 40.53
C ALA A 429 -1.60 -1.74 39.51
N SER A 430 -2.55 -2.51 38.99
CA SER A 430 -2.30 -3.49 37.92
C SER A 430 -3.47 -3.49 36.95
N ILE A 431 -3.16 -3.58 35.65
CA ILE A 431 -4.14 -3.66 34.57
C ILE A 431 -3.95 -5.02 33.90
N GLU A 432 -5.00 -5.84 33.83
CA GLU A 432 -4.99 -7.09 33.07
C GLU A 432 -5.86 -6.95 31.81
N ARG A 433 -5.33 -7.32 30.65
CA ARG A 433 -6.06 -7.29 29.37
C ARG A 433 -6.72 -8.61 29.04
N ALA A 434 -8.00 -8.54 28.72
CA ALA A 434 -8.74 -9.64 28.10
C ALA A 434 -8.39 -9.80 26.59
N PRO A 435 -8.77 -10.91 25.93
CA PRO A 435 -8.55 -11.09 24.49
C PRO A 435 -9.12 -9.95 23.63
N HIS A 436 -10.30 -9.44 23.98
CA HIS A 436 -10.96 -8.34 23.28
C HIS A 436 -10.37 -6.96 23.60
N GLU A 437 -9.48 -6.86 24.59
CA GLU A 437 -8.75 -5.65 24.97
C GLU A 437 -7.30 -5.67 24.45
N GLY A 438 -7.04 -6.53 23.47
CA GLY A 438 -5.75 -6.60 22.78
C GLY A 438 -4.76 -7.60 23.39
N TYR A 439 -5.21 -8.60 24.18
CA TYR A 439 -4.43 -9.73 24.72
C TYR A 439 -3.25 -9.41 25.65
N GLY A 440 -2.39 -8.45 25.29
CA GLY A 440 -1.16 -8.10 25.97
C GLY A 440 -0.81 -6.61 25.86
N HIS A 441 0.16 -6.20 26.68
CA HIS A 441 0.76 -4.87 26.64
C HIS A 441 2.07 -4.94 25.83
N TRP A 442 1.99 -4.66 24.52
CA TRP A 442 3.11 -4.76 23.59
C TRP A 442 4.03 -3.54 23.61
N SER A 443 3.46 -2.39 23.96
CA SER A 443 4.16 -1.12 24.18
C SER A 443 3.44 -0.29 25.23
N TYR A 444 4.18 0.51 25.99
CA TYR A 444 3.59 1.44 26.96
C TYR A 444 4.52 2.61 27.29
N THR A 445 3.94 3.75 27.71
CA THR A 445 4.69 4.95 28.08
C THR A 445 3.93 5.79 29.09
N PHE A 446 4.65 6.48 29.98
CA PHE A 446 4.14 7.66 30.68
C PHE A 446 4.04 8.84 29.71
N THR A 447 3.10 9.75 29.97
CA THR A 447 3.11 11.10 29.41
C THR A 447 4.22 11.94 30.08
N PRO A 448 4.69 13.05 29.46
CA PRO A 448 5.76 13.88 30.03
C PRO A 448 5.48 14.40 31.46
N ASN A 449 4.21 14.64 31.78
CA ASN A 449 3.75 15.05 33.11
C ASN A 449 3.58 13.87 34.11
N GLY A 450 3.78 12.63 33.67
CA GLY A 450 3.67 11.41 34.49
C GLY A 450 2.26 11.01 34.92
N GLN A 451 1.23 11.74 34.53
CA GLN A 451 -0.14 11.52 35.04
C GLN A 451 -0.88 10.42 34.29
N THR A 452 -0.60 10.26 33.00
CA THR A 452 -1.30 9.34 32.12
C THR A 452 -0.34 8.27 31.60
N ILE A 453 -0.85 7.05 31.49
CA ILE A 453 -0.15 5.91 30.91
C ILE A 453 -0.85 5.54 29.61
N ILE A 454 -0.10 5.45 28.51
CA ILE A 454 -0.61 4.97 27.23
C ILE A 454 -0.10 3.56 27.03
N SER A 455 -0.97 2.61 26.64
CA SER A 455 -0.57 1.24 26.35
C SER A 455 -1.18 0.71 25.05
N GLY A 456 -0.32 0.19 24.18
CA GLY A 456 -0.64 -0.50 22.93
C GLY A 456 -0.59 -2.03 23.06
N GLY A 457 -1.47 -2.74 22.35
CA GLY A 457 -1.57 -4.20 22.35
C GLY A 457 -1.95 -4.80 21.01
N ALA A 458 -2.46 -6.03 21.03
CA ALA A 458 -2.85 -6.77 19.83
C ALA A 458 -4.09 -6.17 19.16
N GLY A 459 -4.24 -6.42 17.86
CA GLY A 459 -5.44 -6.04 17.11
C GLY A 459 -5.72 -4.53 17.02
N GLY A 460 -4.70 -3.69 17.27
CA GLY A 460 -4.80 -2.24 17.14
C GLY A 460 -5.26 -1.50 18.39
N VAL A 461 -5.40 -2.19 19.53
CA VAL A 461 -5.88 -1.58 20.77
C VAL A 461 -4.82 -0.67 21.37
N ILE A 462 -5.17 0.60 21.57
CA ILE A 462 -4.38 1.57 22.33
C ILE A 462 -5.32 2.19 23.37
N THR A 463 -4.92 2.17 24.63
CA THR A 463 -5.74 2.65 25.75
C THR A 463 -4.92 3.58 26.65
N ALA A 464 -5.53 4.68 27.07
CA ALA A 464 -5.03 5.57 28.10
C ALA A 464 -5.57 5.15 29.47
N TYR A 465 -4.71 5.21 30.49
CA TYR A 465 -5.02 4.90 31.88
C TYR A 465 -4.48 5.99 32.81
N ASN A 466 -5.13 6.14 33.96
CA ASN A 466 -4.56 6.84 35.11
C ASN A 466 -3.53 5.95 35.83
N ARG A 467 -2.72 6.55 36.70
CA ARG A 467 -1.75 5.83 37.55
C ARG A 467 -2.39 4.84 38.54
N ASP A 468 -3.66 5.01 38.86
CA ASP A 468 -4.43 4.07 39.68
C ASP A 468 -4.94 2.85 38.89
N GLY A 469 -4.66 2.77 37.59
CA GLY A 469 -5.10 1.70 36.70
C GLY A 469 -6.46 1.92 36.05
N SER A 470 -7.19 2.99 36.41
CA SER A 470 -8.49 3.29 35.80
C SER A 470 -8.35 3.70 34.33
N LYS A 471 -9.24 3.19 33.48
CA LYS A 471 -9.27 3.47 32.03
C LYS A 471 -9.80 4.87 31.75
N LEU A 472 -9.04 5.66 31.00
CA LEU A 472 -9.43 7.00 30.53
C LEU A 472 -10.13 6.96 29.16
N GLY A 473 -9.74 6.04 28.28
CA GLY A 473 -10.33 5.88 26.95
C GLY A 473 -9.38 5.25 25.94
N ASP A 474 -9.91 4.96 24.75
CA ASP A 474 -9.18 4.27 23.68
C ASP A 474 -8.87 5.18 22.48
N TYR A 475 -7.74 4.93 21.84
CA TYR A 475 -7.41 5.48 20.52
C TYR A 475 -7.78 4.44 19.46
N ILE A 476 -8.83 4.74 18.68
CA ILE A 476 -9.42 3.77 17.75
C ILE A 476 -8.90 4.00 16.34
N GLY A 477 -8.30 2.96 15.74
CA GLY A 477 -8.11 2.95 14.29
C GLY A 477 -7.07 1.99 13.73
N HIS A 478 -6.03 1.58 14.48
CA HIS A 478 -5.12 0.55 14.02
C HIS A 478 -5.85 -0.78 13.82
N THR A 479 -5.35 -1.61 12.91
CA THR A 479 -5.96 -2.91 12.55
C THR A 479 -5.07 -4.10 12.85
N GLY A 480 -3.84 -3.86 13.32
CA GLY A 480 -2.87 -4.86 13.72
C GLY A 480 -2.17 -4.44 15.01
N ASP A 481 -1.34 -5.33 15.54
CA ASP A 481 -0.64 -5.16 16.80
C ASP A 481 0.13 -3.84 16.86
N VAL A 482 0.07 -3.15 17.99
CA VAL A 482 0.74 -1.86 18.22
C VAL A 482 2.06 -2.12 18.92
N TRP A 483 3.16 -1.95 18.19
CA TRP A 483 4.50 -2.33 18.65
C TRP A 483 5.23 -1.22 19.38
N ALA A 484 4.88 0.03 19.11
CA ALA A 484 5.47 1.19 19.76
C ALA A 484 4.49 2.34 19.86
N VAL A 485 4.64 3.11 20.93
CA VAL A 485 3.96 4.38 21.19
C VAL A 485 5.00 5.41 21.65
N ALA A 486 4.81 6.68 21.34
CA ALA A 486 5.64 7.78 21.83
C ALA A 486 4.79 9.03 22.01
N VAL A 487 5.04 9.83 23.04
CA VAL A 487 4.32 11.08 23.30
C VAL A 487 5.24 12.25 22.96
N SER A 488 4.72 13.30 22.33
CA SER A 488 5.50 14.50 22.02
C SER A 488 6.01 15.18 23.31
N PRO A 489 7.15 15.89 23.26
CA PRO A 489 7.72 16.54 24.45
C PRO A 489 6.74 17.49 25.15
N ASP A 490 5.87 18.17 24.39
CA ASP A 490 4.85 19.09 24.90
C ASP A 490 3.60 18.39 25.48
N GLY A 491 3.52 17.06 25.39
CA GLY A 491 2.40 16.26 25.88
C GLY A 491 1.09 16.46 25.12
N ARG A 492 1.13 16.92 23.87
CA ARG A 492 -0.09 17.18 23.07
C ARG A 492 -0.39 16.12 22.03
N LEU A 493 0.61 15.40 21.54
CA LEU A 493 0.48 14.42 20.48
C LEU A 493 0.94 13.04 20.95
N LEU A 494 0.28 12.01 20.43
CA LEU A 494 0.70 10.63 20.54
C LEU A 494 1.07 10.13 19.13
N ALA A 495 2.17 9.41 19.01
CA ALA A 495 2.51 8.64 17.84
C ALA A 495 2.41 7.14 18.16
N SER A 496 1.97 6.33 17.19
CA SER A 496 1.95 4.88 17.30
C SER A 496 2.40 4.20 16.01
N ALA A 497 3.07 3.06 16.15
CA ALA A 497 3.48 2.19 15.05
C ALA A 497 2.86 0.80 15.18
N SER A 498 2.43 0.24 14.05
CA SER A 498 1.67 -1.01 14.03
C SER A 498 2.14 -2.00 12.97
N HIS A 499 1.82 -3.26 13.23
CA HIS A 499 1.88 -4.38 12.30
C HIS A 499 1.04 -4.15 11.04
N ASP A 500 0.03 -3.28 11.09
CA ASP A 500 -0.82 -2.92 9.94
C ASP A 500 -0.13 -2.04 8.87
N GLN A 501 1.19 -1.89 8.98
CA GLN A 501 2.08 -1.14 8.09
C GLN A 501 1.94 0.39 8.19
N THR A 502 1.25 0.90 9.22
CA THR A 502 1.04 2.35 9.39
C THR A 502 1.67 2.93 10.65
N VAL A 503 2.01 4.21 10.55
CA VAL A 503 2.25 5.11 11.68
C VAL A 503 1.04 6.02 11.84
N ARG A 504 0.60 6.26 13.07
CA ARG A 504 -0.52 7.19 13.34
C ARG A 504 -0.11 8.27 14.31
N LEU A 505 -0.66 9.47 14.07
CA LEU A 505 -0.54 10.64 14.92
C LEU A 505 -1.92 10.97 15.48
N TRP A 506 -2.00 11.10 16.80
CA TRP A 506 -3.24 11.34 17.52
C TRP A 506 -3.10 12.62 18.33
N ASP A 507 -4.21 13.35 18.50
CA ASP A 507 -4.28 14.33 19.59
C ASP A 507 -4.43 13.56 20.90
N LEU A 508 -3.55 13.84 21.86
CA LEU A 508 -3.47 13.07 23.09
C LEU A 508 -4.74 13.22 23.94
N GLN A 509 -5.35 14.40 23.95
CA GLN A 509 -6.48 14.75 24.81
C GLN A 509 -7.82 14.24 24.25
N SER A 510 -8.13 14.57 23.00
CA SER A 510 -9.36 14.19 22.32
C SER A 510 -9.35 12.75 21.80
N ARG A 511 -8.15 12.15 21.67
CA ARG A 511 -7.92 10.82 21.06
C ARG A 511 -8.27 10.76 19.56
N GLU A 512 -8.46 11.92 18.92
CA GLU A 512 -8.73 12.00 17.50
C GLU A 512 -7.48 11.58 16.70
N ASN A 513 -7.67 10.68 15.72
CA ASN A 513 -6.63 10.34 14.75
C ASN A 513 -6.47 11.48 13.75
N LEU A 514 -5.38 12.23 13.88
CA LEU A 514 -5.08 13.39 13.04
C LEU A 514 -4.45 12.97 11.71
N LEU A 515 -3.61 11.95 11.74
CA LEU A 515 -2.86 11.48 10.57
C LEU A 515 -2.62 9.98 10.65
N THR A 516 -2.88 9.28 9.56
CA THR A 516 -2.36 7.92 9.31
C THR A 516 -1.39 7.99 8.15
N LEU A 517 -0.18 7.47 8.34
CA LEU A 517 0.91 7.50 7.38
C LEU A 517 1.30 6.06 7.01
N PHE A 518 1.39 5.81 5.71
CA PHE A 518 2.02 4.62 5.15
C PHE A 518 3.27 5.04 4.36
N HIS A 519 4.38 4.33 4.56
CA HIS A 519 5.61 4.50 3.80
C HIS A 519 6.07 3.13 3.27
N GLY A 520 6.05 2.94 1.96
CA GLY A 520 6.48 1.72 1.28
C GLY A 520 8.00 1.59 1.17
N ASN A 521 8.47 0.38 0.91
CA ASN A 521 9.90 0.08 0.67
C ASN A 521 10.37 0.56 -0.70
N ASN A 522 9.45 0.92 -1.58
CA ASN A 522 9.72 1.54 -2.87
C ASN A 522 9.80 3.08 -2.80
N GLY A 523 9.76 3.67 -1.61
CA GLY A 523 9.79 5.13 -1.40
C GLY A 523 8.42 5.82 -1.54
N GLU A 524 7.43 5.15 -2.13
CA GLU A 524 6.07 5.69 -2.21
C GLU A 524 5.43 5.75 -0.83
N TRP A 525 4.79 6.86 -0.53
CA TRP A 525 4.12 7.15 0.73
C TRP A 525 2.79 7.85 0.52
N VAL A 526 1.89 7.66 1.49
CA VAL A 526 0.60 8.33 1.54
C VAL A 526 0.20 8.57 2.98
N ALA A 527 -0.35 9.75 3.24
CA ALA A 527 -0.81 10.15 4.55
C ALA A 527 -2.24 10.70 4.47
N TRP A 528 -3.13 10.27 5.36
CA TRP A 528 -4.54 10.62 5.30
C TRP A 528 -5.14 10.87 6.68
N THR A 529 -6.22 11.64 6.69
CA THR A 529 -7.01 11.94 7.90
C THR A 529 -8.18 10.97 8.03
N SER A 530 -8.81 10.94 9.20
CA SER A 530 -10.04 10.16 9.45
C SER A 530 -11.22 10.53 8.54
N SER A 531 -11.20 11.74 7.95
CA SER A 531 -12.21 12.20 7.00
C SER A 531 -12.00 11.71 5.56
N GLY A 532 -10.90 11.01 5.28
CA GLY A 532 -10.55 10.48 3.96
C GLY A 532 -9.72 11.43 3.10
N HIS A 533 -9.54 12.68 3.52
CA HIS A 533 -8.63 13.62 2.85
C HIS A 533 -7.18 13.17 3.02
N TYR A 534 -6.40 13.25 1.96
CA TYR A 534 -5.05 12.70 1.91
C TYR A 534 -4.05 13.60 1.18
N THR A 535 -2.77 13.33 1.44
CA THR A 535 -1.62 13.76 0.65
C THR A 535 -0.72 12.55 0.40
N ALA A 536 0.05 12.57 -0.68
CA ALA A 536 0.83 11.44 -1.13
C ALA A 536 1.99 11.89 -2.03
N SER A 537 2.97 11.01 -2.13
CA SER A 537 3.91 10.88 -3.24
C SER A 537 3.19 10.67 -4.61
N PRO A 538 3.92 10.76 -5.74
CA PRO A 538 3.37 10.59 -7.08
C PRO A 538 2.45 9.39 -7.26
N ASP A 539 2.85 8.21 -6.82
CA ASP A 539 2.08 6.96 -6.97
C ASP A 539 1.49 6.46 -5.64
N GLY A 540 1.80 7.11 -4.51
CA GLY A 540 1.36 6.67 -3.18
C GLY A 540 -0.16 6.57 -2.98
N ASP A 541 -0.98 7.36 -3.67
CA ASP A 541 -2.44 7.28 -3.57
C ASP A 541 -3.06 6.12 -4.37
N SER A 542 -2.27 5.46 -5.22
CA SER A 542 -2.65 4.16 -5.79
C SER A 542 -2.70 3.05 -4.72
N LEU A 543 -2.05 3.29 -3.58
CA LEU A 543 -1.95 2.32 -2.47
C LEU A 543 -3.12 2.42 -1.50
N ILE A 544 -4.00 3.42 -1.61
CA ILE A 544 -5.17 3.55 -0.74
C ILE A 544 -6.47 3.58 -1.56
N GLY A 545 -7.56 3.21 -0.89
CA GLY A 545 -8.89 3.29 -1.48
C GLY A 545 -9.98 3.00 -0.47
N TRP A 546 -11.19 3.44 -0.78
CA TRP A 546 -12.36 3.25 0.05
C TRP A 546 -13.02 1.92 -0.26
N GLN A 547 -13.03 1.06 0.74
CA GLN A 547 -13.84 -0.13 0.73
C GLN A 547 -15.27 0.21 1.17
N ILE A 548 -16.24 -0.22 0.37
CA ILE A 548 -17.66 0.03 0.60
C ILE A 548 -18.32 -1.32 0.84
N ASN A 549 -18.70 -1.53 2.10
CA ASN A 549 -19.41 -2.71 2.52
C ASN A 549 -20.82 -2.74 1.90
N ARG A 550 -21.19 -3.88 1.33
CA ARG A 550 -22.51 -4.13 0.72
C ARG A 550 -23.31 -5.20 1.47
N GLY A 551 -22.83 -5.60 2.64
CA GLY A 551 -23.38 -6.70 3.44
C GLY A 551 -22.60 -8.00 3.26
N ALA A 552 -22.89 -8.97 4.14
CA ALA A 552 -22.13 -10.22 4.23
C ALA A 552 -22.26 -11.12 2.99
N ASP A 553 -23.35 -10.97 2.24
CA ASP A 553 -23.78 -11.75 1.08
C ASP A 553 -23.46 -11.09 -0.27
N GLN A 554 -22.83 -9.91 -0.27
CA GLN A 554 -22.37 -9.21 -1.47
C GLN A 554 -20.85 -9.00 -1.42
N ALA A 555 -20.25 -8.86 -2.59
CA ALA A 555 -18.87 -8.39 -2.67
C ALA A 555 -18.81 -6.92 -2.24
N ALA A 556 -17.72 -6.52 -1.59
CA ALA A 556 -17.50 -5.11 -1.29
C ALA A 556 -16.99 -4.39 -2.54
N ASP A 557 -17.43 -3.14 -2.75
CA ASP A 557 -16.84 -2.29 -3.77
C ASP A 557 -15.53 -1.70 -3.23
N TYR A 558 -14.64 -1.33 -4.15
CA TYR A 558 -13.39 -0.65 -3.83
C TYR A 558 -13.13 0.48 -4.81
N VAL A 559 -13.05 1.69 -4.29
CA VAL A 559 -12.75 2.90 -5.07
C VAL A 559 -11.36 3.36 -4.69
N THR A 560 -10.43 3.37 -5.63
CA THR A 560 -9.05 3.83 -5.35
C THR A 560 -9.04 5.33 -5.09
N ALA A 561 -8.08 5.81 -4.30
CA ALA A 561 -7.97 7.25 -4.04
C ALA A 561 -7.69 8.06 -5.32
N VAL A 562 -6.92 7.47 -6.25
CA VAL A 562 -6.69 8.01 -7.60
C VAL A 562 -8.00 8.36 -8.32
N GLN A 563 -9.05 7.55 -8.16
CA GLN A 563 -10.33 7.80 -8.82
C GLN A 563 -11.08 9.01 -8.26
N MET A 564 -10.77 9.40 -7.02
CA MET A 564 -11.42 10.49 -6.30
C MET A 564 -10.47 11.65 -5.98
N ARG A 565 -9.34 11.71 -6.68
CA ARG A 565 -8.27 12.68 -6.45
C ARG A 565 -8.77 14.11 -6.35
N ASP A 566 -9.60 14.53 -7.30
CA ASP A 566 -10.17 15.89 -7.37
C ASP A 566 -10.98 16.30 -6.13
N ARG A 567 -11.41 15.33 -5.32
CA ARG A 567 -12.22 15.54 -4.11
C ARG A 567 -11.37 15.43 -2.85
N PHE A 568 -10.55 14.38 -2.73
CA PHE A 568 -9.91 14.02 -1.46
C PHE A 568 -8.41 14.27 -1.40
N TYR A 569 -7.74 14.57 -2.51
CA TYR A 569 -6.34 15.00 -2.48
C TYR A 569 -6.24 16.44 -1.97
N ARG A 570 -6.04 16.58 -0.65
CA ARG A 570 -6.13 17.85 0.09
C ARG A 570 -5.01 18.00 1.11
N PRO A 571 -3.76 18.24 0.67
CA PRO A 571 -2.63 18.45 1.58
C PRO A 571 -2.83 19.60 2.57
N ASP A 572 -3.65 20.59 2.22
CA ASP A 572 -4.05 21.69 3.10
C ASP A 572 -4.88 21.21 4.29
N ILE A 573 -5.85 20.33 4.07
CA ILE A 573 -6.67 19.74 5.14
C ILE A 573 -5.82 18.83 6.02
N VAL A 574 -4.93 18.03 5.43
CA VAL A 574 -4.02 17.16 6.18
C VAL A 574 -3.10 18.00 7.09
N ALA A 575 -2.50 19.06 6.55
CA ALA A 575 -1.64 19.95 7.33
C ALA A 575 -2.40 20.62 8.48
N ASN A 576 -3.58 21.16 8.19
CA ASN A 576 -4.41 21.85 9.17
C ASN A 576 -4.99 20.92 10.23
N ALA A 577 -5.25 19.64 9.92
CA ALA A 577 -5.68 18.66 10.91
C ALA A 577 -4.65 18.50 12.03
N ILE A 578 -3.36 18.49 11.68
CA ILE A 578 -2.25 18.41 12.64
C ILE A 578 -2.13 19.74 13.41
N ARG A 579 -2.12 20.88 12.70
CA ARG A 579 -1.96 22.22 13.32
C ARG A 579 -3.09 22.55 14.30
N PHE A 580 -4.33 22.31 13.90
CA PHE A 580 -5.51 22.57 14.73
C PHE A 580 -5.77 21.45 15.73
N ARG A 581 -5.06 20.33 15.62
CA ARG A 581 -5.32 19.09 16.37
C ARG A 581 -6.79 18.68 16.29
N SER A 582 -7.40 18.90 15.13
CA SER A 582 -8.77 18.52 14.83
C SER A 582 -9.03 18.40 13.33
N VAL A 583 -9.44 17.22 12.87
CA VAL A 583 -9.80 17.00 11.46
C VAL A 583 -11.09 17.76 11.15
N LYS A 584 -12.05 17.78 12.08
CA LYS A 584 -13.32 18.50 11.92
C LYS A 584 -13.09 19.99 11.66
N GLN A 585 -12.23 20.65 12.44
CA GLN A 585 -11.92 22.07 12.24
C GLN A 585 -11.19 22.31 10.92
N ALA A 586 -10.25 21.43 10.56
CA ALA A 586 -9.52 21.53 9.30
C ALA A 586 -10.44 21.45 8.06
N VAL A 587 -11.41 20.54 8.07
CA VAL A 587 -12.40 20.41 7.00
C VAL A 587 -13.36 21.61 6.97
N ALA A 588 -13.80 22.10 8.13
CA ALA A 588 -14.75 23.21 8.22
C ALA A 588 -14.17 24.54 7.71
N GLN A 589 -12.87 24.77 7.89
CA GLN A 589 -12.20 25.99 7.41
C GLN A 589 -11.75 25.88 5.94
N ALA A 590 -11.75 24.67 5.38
CA ALA A 590 -11.32 24.42 4.02
C ALA A 590 -12.43 24.72 3.00
N ARG A 591 -12.04 25.26 1.85
CA ARG A 591 -12.97 25.45 0.71
C ARG A 591 -13.19 24.13 -0.03
N ARG A 592 -14.32 24.00 -0.74
CA ARG A 592 -14.65 22.87 -1.64
C ARG A 592 -14.65 21.51 -0.93
N THR A 593 -15.46 21.38 0.13
CA THR A 593 -15.58 20.16 0.95
C THR A 593 -17.00 19.59 0.94
N ASP A 594 -17.84 20.01 -0.03
CA ASP A 594 -19.27 19.65 -0.11
C ASP A 594 -19.52 18.15 -0.39
N PHE A 595 -18.53 17.47 -0.99
CA PHE A 595 -18.60 16.03 -1.23
C PHE A 595 -18.11 15.28 0.00
N ILE A 596 -18.96 14.44 0.58
CA ILE A 596 -18.58 13.60 1.73
C ILE A 596 -18.44 12.15 1.33
N ILE A 597 -17.58 11.42 2.04
CA ILE A 597 -17.23 10.02 1.77
C ILE A 597 -18.45 9.10 1.60
N ASP A 598 -19.54 9.34 2.35
CA ASP A 598 -20.76 8.53 2.29
C ASP A 598 -21.48 8.58 0.94
N ASP A 599 -21.24 9.61 0.12
CA ASP A 599 -21.83 9.72 -1.22
C ASP A 599 -21.34 8.61 -2.16
N LEU A 600 -20.18 8.01 -1.88
CA LEU A 600 -19.70 6.83 -2.62
C LEU A 600 -20.68 5.66 -2.56
N LYS A 601 -21.47 5.51 -1.49
CA LYS A 601 -22.47 4.42 -1.41
C LYS A 601 -23.53 4.52 -2.50
N LYS A 602 -23.85 5.75 -2.93
CA LYS A 602 -24.90 6.08 -3.91
C LYS A 602 -24.34 6.17 -5.33
N ALA A 603 -23.11 6.65 -5.46
CA ALA A 603 -22.55 7.10 -6.72
C ALA A 603 -21.08 6.69 -6.84
N GLN A 604 -20.71 6.07 -7.97
CA GLN A 604 -19.38 5.49 -8.18
C GLN A 604 -18.69 6.13 -9.38
N PRO A 605 -17.35 6.26 -9.37
CA PRO A 605 -16.59 6.59 -10.58
C PRO A 605 -16.85 5.60 -11.71
N PRO A 606 -16.63 5.97 -12.99
CA PRO A 606 -16.86 5.06 -14.12
C PRO A 606 -15.99 3.80 -14.03
N GLU A 607 -16.53 2.60 -14.19
CA GLU A 607 -15.71 1.39 -14.32
C GLU A 607 -15.74 0.92 -15.78
N PHE A 608 -14.57 0.63 -16.35
CA PHE A 608 -14.46 0.09 -17.70
C PHE A 608 -13.29 -0.88 -17.86
N LYS A 609 -13.34 -1.72 -18.90
CA LYS A 609 -12.29 -2.65 -19.31
C LYS A 609 -11.85 -2.34 -20.74
N VAL A 610 -10.57 -2.49 -21.02
CA VAL A 610 -10.04 -2.50 -22.38
C VAL A 610 -10.21 -3.94 -22.89
N VAL A 611 -11.04 -4.12 -23.92
CA VAL A 611 -11.35 -5.41 -24.54
C VAL A 611 -10.30 -5.74 -25.60
N SER A 612 -9.97 -4.75 -26.42
CA SER A 612 -8.92 -4.82 -27.43
C SER A 612 -8.29 -3.43 -27.62
N PRO A 613 -7.00 -3.34 -27.97
CA PRO A 613 -6.04 -4.43 -28.13
C PRO A 613 -5.61 -5.04 -26.78
N GLN A 614 -4.91 -6.19 -26.79
CA GLN A 614 -4.32 -6.73 -25.56
C GLN A 614 -3.11 -5.90 -25.12
N ASN A 615 -2.87 -5.78 -23.81
CA ASN A 615 -1.75 -4.99 -23.29
C ASN A 615 -0.42 -5.62 -23.71
N GLY A 616 0.48 -4.82 -24.28
CA GLY A 616 1.76 -5.28 -24.82
C GLY A 616 1.67 -5.96 -26.18
N SER A 617 0.51 -5.93 -26.85
CA SER A 617 0.36 -6.49 -28.20
C SER A 617 1.23 -5.76 -29.23
N ARG A 618 1.62 -6.48 -30.28
CA ARG A 618 2.33 -5.96 -31.45
C ARG A 618 1.37 -5.81 -32.64
N THR A 619 1.57 -4.79 -33.46
CA THR A 619 0.80 -4.54 -34.68
C THR A 619 1.69 -4.01 -35.81
N ARG A 620 1.28 -4.25 -37.05
CA ARG A 620 1.84 -3.61 -38.27
C ARG A 620 0.94 -2.50 -38.81
N GLN A 621 -0.20 -2.26 -38.17
CA GLN A 621 -1.14 -1.22 -38.55
C GLN A 621 -0.83 0.06 -37.78
N GLY A 622 -0.66 1.18 -38.48
CA GLY A 622 -0.43 2.50 -37.87
C GLY A 622 -1.67 3.11 -37.21
N GLN A 623 -2.83 2.43 -37.29
CA GLN A 623 -4.03 2.72 -36.52
C GLN A 623 -4.65 1.41 -36.02
N LEU A 624 -5.25 1.43 -34.82
CA LEU A 624 -5.93 0.27 -34.24
C LEU A 624 -7.28 0.64 -33.61
N PRO A 625 -8.28 -0.27 -33.62
CA PRO A 625 -9.47 -0.10 -32.81
C PRO A 625 -9.17 -0.36 -31.33
N LEU A 626 -9.46 0.62 -30.49
CA LEU A 626 -9.53 0.53 -29.04
C LEU A 626 -10.98 0.27 -28.62
N GLU A 627 -11.29 -0.96 -28.23
CA GLU A 627 -12.61 -1.35 -27.73
C GLU A 627 -12.66 -1.29 -26.21
N LEU A 628 -13.58 -0.48 -25.68
CA LEU A 628 -13.80 -0.29 -24.25
C LEU A 628 -15.16 -0.87 -23.86
N SER A 629 -15.23 -1.63 -22.77
CA SER A 629 -16.47 -2.13 -22.18
C SER A 629 -16.71 -1.46 -20.83
N PHE A 630 -17.80 -0.73 -20.69
CA PHE A 630 -18.18 -0.05 -19.45
C PHE A 630 -19.15 -0.89 -18.63
N ALA A 631 -18.94 -0.92 -17.31
CA ALA A 631 -19.89 -1.49 -16.37
C ALA A 631 -21.13 -0.59 -16.23
N ALA A 632 -22.23 -1.17 -15.77
CA ALA A 632 -23.41 -0.38 -15.38
C ALA A 632 -23.04 0.57 -14.24
N ASN A 633 -23.45 1.84 -14.33
CA ASN A 633 -23.16 2.86 -13.32
C ASN A 633 -24.40 3.71 -13.06
N THR A 634 -24.61 4.10 -11.79
CA THR A 634 -25.70 5.01 -11.41
C THR A 634 -25.54 6.40 -12.01
N ASN A 635 -24.31 6.84 -12.27
CA ASN A 635 -24.00 8.14 -12.86
C ASN A 635 -23.50 8.00 -14.31
N PRO A 636 -23.99 8.84 -15.24
CA PRO A 636 -23.56 8.79 -16.63
C PRO A 636 -22.08 9.15 -16.75
N VAL A 637 -21.38 8.44 -17.63
CA VAL A 637 -20.02 8.81 -18.03
C VAL A 637 -20.14 10.09 -18.85
N LYS A 638 -19.51 11.16 -18.37
CA LYS A 638 -19.56 12.51 -18.97
C LYS A 638 -18.52 12.65 -20.07
N THR A 639 -17.32 12.11 -19.87
CA THR A 639 -16.23 12.18 -20.85
C THR A 639 -15.46 10.86 -20.89
N VAL A 640 -14.94 10.54 -22.08
CA VAL A 640 -13.94 9.50 -22.30
C VAL A 640 -12.83 10.12 -23.14
N GLU A 641 -11.66 10.28 -22.53
CA GLU A 641 -10.46 10.87 -23.12
C GLU A 641 -9.46 9.73 -23.38
N VAL A 642 -8.84 9.72 -24.56
CA VAL A 642 -7.81 8.73 -24.91
C VAL A 642 -6.59 9.47 -25.37
N TYR A 643 -5.49 9.24 -24.66
CA TYR A 643 -4.18 9.79 -24.98
C TYR A 643 -3.31 8.68 -25.56
N VAL A 644 -2.62 8.96 -26.67
CA VAL A 644 -1.57 8.09 -27.23
C VAL A 644 -0.26 8.85 -27.19
N ASN A 645 0.73 8.32 -26.48
CA ASN A 645 2.01 8.99 -26.21
C ASN A 645 1.79 10.42 -25.70
N ASP A 646 0.88 10.56 -24.74
CA ASP A 646 0.49 11.82 -24.09
C ASP A 646 -0.26 12.82 -25.00
N LYS A 647 -0.43 12.52 -26.30
CA LYS A 647 -1.30 13.27 -27.20
C LYS A 647 -2.74 12.87 -27.03
N LEU A 648 -3.61 13.83 -26.74
CA LEU A 648 -5.05 13.60 -26.73
C LEU A 648 -5.55 13.33 -28.14
N VAL A 649 -5.99 12.10 -28.39
CA VAL A 649 -6.54 11.66 -29.68
C VAL A 649 -8.06 11.87 -29.72
N ILE A 650 -8.70 11.98 -28.55
CA ILE A 650 -10.12 12.26 -28.41
C ILE A 650 -10.32 13.42 -27.44
N THR A 651 -10.70 14.60 -27.93
CA THR A 651 -11.01 15.76 -27.08
C THR A 651 -12.45 16.25 -27.25
N ARG A 652 -13.05 16.61 -26.11
CA ARG A 652 -14.15 17.57 -25.88
C ARG A 652 -15.35 17.51 -26.83
N GLY A 653 -16.27 16.62 -26.49
CA GLY A 653 -17.70 16.77 -26.75
C GLY A 653 -18.46 16.02 -25.66
N LYS A 654 -19.59 16.56 -25.19
CA LYS A 654 -20.50 15.93 -24.23
C LYS A 654 -21.00 14.59 -24.79
N VAL A 655 -20.19 13.54 -24.76
CA VAL A 655 -20.71 12.19 -24.88
C VAL A 655 -21.25 11.85 -23.51
N VAL A 656 -22.40 12.44 -23.17
CA VAL A 656 -23.26 11.95 -22.11
C VAL A 656 -23.67 10.57 -22.58
N LEU A 657 -22.93 9.54 -22.17
CA LEU A 657 -23.36 8.18 -22.40
C LEU A 657 -24.59 8.02 -21.48
N PRO A 658 -25.80 7.87 -22.06
CA PRO A 658 -27.04 7.92 -21.29
C PRO A 658 -27.00 6.82 -20.23
N HIS A 659 -27.70 7.06 -19.12
CA HIS A 659 -27.87 6.08 -18.05
C HIS A 659 -28.46 4.79 -18.64
N ARG A 660 -27.61 3.78 -18.90
CA ARG A 660 -28.05 2.47 -19.37
C ARG A 660 -27.92 1.49 -18.21
N ARG A 661 -29.01 0.78 -17.91
CA ARG A 661 -29.06 -0.27 -16.88
C ARG A 661 -28.14 -1.46 -17.16
N ASN A 662 -27.55 -1.55 -18.36
CA ASN A 662 -26.73 -2.67 -18.83
C ASN A 662 -25.33 -2.23 -19.29
N HIS A 663 -24.40 -3.19 -19.32
CA HIS A 663 -23.05 -3.01 -19.88
C HIS A 663 -23.12 -2.51 -21.33
N TYR A 664 -22.18 -1.66 -21.73
CA TYR A 664 -22.09 -1.18 -23.11
C TYR A 664 -20.64 -1.10 -23.58
N ARG A 665 -20.44 -1.16 -24.90
CA ARG A 665 -19.12 -1.07 -25.52
C ARG A 665 -18.97 0.22 -26.35
N LYS A 666 -17.74 0.72 -26.45
CA LYS A 666 -17.35 1.86 -27.29
C LYS A 666 -16.04 1.54 -27.99
N THR A 667 -16.01 1.66 -29.31
CA THR A 667 -14.79 1.46 -30.11
C THR A 667 -14.29 2.80 -30.61
N VAL A 668 -12.97 3.03 -30.53
CA VAL A 668 -12.33 4.23 -31.04
C VAL A 668 -11.09 3.86 -31.83
N MET A 669 -10.92 4.39 -33.02
CA MET A 669 -9.67 4.27 -33.75
C MET A 669 -8.60 5.17 -33.12
N ILE A 670 -7.45 4.58 -32.78
CA ILE A 670 -6.30 5.28 -32.23
C ILE A 670 -5.13 5.22 -33.22
N PRO A 671 -4.48 6.35 -33.55
CA PRO A 671 -3.24 6.36 -34.31
C PRO A 671 -2.08 5.89 -33.43
N LEU A 672 -1.10 5.25 -34.05
CA LEU A 672 0.12 4.77 -33.40
C LEU A 672 1.34 5.37 -34.08
N ASP A 673 2.29 5.82 -33.27
CA ASP A 673 3.63 6.18 -33.71
C ASP A 673 4.51 4.94 -33.85
N ALA A 674 5.57 5.05 -34.65
CA ALA A 674 6.60 4.03 -34.77
C ALA A 674 7.11 3.53 -33.40
N GLY A 675 7.07 2.22 -33.16
CA GLY A 675 7.60 1.60 -31.94
C GLY A 675 6.59 1.49 -30.80
N ASN A 676 7.04 1.69 -29.56
CA ASN A 676 6.21 1.52 -28.37
C ASN A 676 5.26 2.72 -28.19
N ASN A 677 3.97 2.44 -28.22
CA ASN A 677 2.92 3.40 -27.93
C ASN A 677 2.33 3.17 -26.55
N ARG A 678 2.13 4.25 -25.82
CA ARG A 678 1.49 4.26 -24.50
C ARG A 678 0.11 4.87 -24.63
N LEU A 679 -0.90 4.13 -24.21
CA LEU A 679 -2.27 4.60 -24.17
C LEU A 679 -2.61 4.98 -22.74
N ARG A 680 -3.15 6.17 -22.51
CA ARG A 680 -3.78 6.56 -21.24
C ARG A 680 -5.25 6.86 -21.52
N ILE A 681 -6.14 6.08 -20.92
CA ILE A 681 -7.57 6.12 -21.19
C ILE A 681 -8.26 6.60 -19.92
N VAL A 682 -8.98 7.72 -20.00
CA VAL A 682 -9.62 8.37 -18.85
C VAL A 682 -11.11 8.44 -19.08
N ALA A 683 -11.90 7.91 -18.14
CA ALA A 683 -13.36 8.07 -18.14
C ALA A 683 -13.80 8.86 -16.90
N LYS A 684 -14.59 9.91 -17.08
CA LYS A 684 -15.00 10.82 -15.97
C LYS A 684 -16.51 10.89 -15.81
N ASN A 685 -17.00 11.04 -14.59
CA ASN A 685 -18.39 11.42 -14.28
C ASN A 685 -18.43 12.53 -13.20
N SER A 686 -19.59 12.81 -12.61
CA SER A 686 -19.75 13.80 -11.53
C SER A 686 -19.03 13.43 -10.22
N VAL A 687 -18.75 12.14 -10.02
CA VAL A 687 -18.19 11.57 -8.79
C VAL A 687 -16.67 11.60 -8.86
N GLY A 688 -16.10 11.06 -9.94
CA GLY A 688 -14.66 10.92 -10.11
C GLY A 688 -14.28 10.43 -11.51
N GLN A 689 -13.08 9.88 -11.61
CA GLN A 689 -12.51 9.43 -12.88
C GLN A 689 -11.85 8.05 -12.76
N THR A 690 -11.77 7.30 -13.84
CA THR A 690 -10.98 6.07 -13.91
C THR A 690 -9.99 6.17 -15.04
N VAL A 691 -8.73 5.87 -14.73
CA VAL A 691 -7.62 5.89 -15.67
C VAL A 691 -7.13 4.47 -15.89
N LYS A 692 -6.91 4.07 -17.14
CA LYS A 692 -6.23 2.83 -17.51
C LYS A 692 -5.08 3.13 -18.46
N ASN A 693 -3.90 2.60 -18.13
CA ASN A 693 -2.71 2.69 -18.95
C ASN A 693 -2.50 1.38 -19.71
N TRP A 694 -2.15 1.48 -20.98
CA TRP A 694 -1.97 0.35 -21.89
C TRP A 694 -0.72 0.57 -22.75
N GLN A 695 -0.15 -0.51 -23.27
CA GLN A 695 0.97 -0.45 -24.20
C GLN A 695 0.65 -1.25 -25.47
N VAL A 696 1.05 -0.71 -26.61
CA VAL A 696 0.94 -1.35 -27.92
C VAL A 696 2.21 -1.05 -28.70
N HIS A 697 2.81 -2.05 -29.33
CA HIS A 697 3.99 -1.86 -30.17
C HIS A 697 3.59 -1.83 -31.65
N PHE A 698 3.95 -0.77 -32.37
CA PHE A 698 3.78 -0.65 -33.81
C PHE A 698 5.12 -0.90 -34.52
N ASP A 699 5.23 -2.05 -35.19
CA ASP A 699 6.40 -2.45 -35.97
C ASP A 699 6.45 -1.60 -37.26
N SER A 700 7.23 -0.51 -37.24
CA SER A 700 7.45 0.35 -38.41
C SER A 700 8.94 0.56 -38.69
N TYR A 701 9.32 0.59 -39.97
CA TYR A 701 10.70 0.79 -40.44
C TYR A 701 11.09 2.29 -40.51
N ARG A 702 10.90 3.06 -39.44
CA ARG A 702 11.43 4.43 -39.35
C ARG A 702 12.47 4.56 -38.23
N ARG A 703 13.71 4.89 -38.62
CA ARG A 703 14.78 5.33 -37.71
C ARG A 703 14.35 6.61 -37.00
N GLN A 704 14.47 6.62 -35.68
CA GLN A 704 14.20 7.79 -34.83
C GLN A 704 15.21 8.90 -35.19
N LYS A 705 14.74 10.13 -35.50
CA LYS A 705 15.60 11.29 -35.78
C LYS A 705 15.95 12.01 -34.46
N ARG A 706 17.07 12.75 -34.42
CA ARG A 706 17.37 13.71 -33.35
C ARG A 706 16.36 14.87 -33.43
N GLY A 707 15.67 15.17 -32.33
CA GLY A 707 14.73 16.30 -32.22
C GLY A 707 15.43 17.63 -31.95
N ASP A 708 14.65 18.70 -31.98
CA ASP A 708 15.05 20.05 -31.60
C ASP A 708 14.91 20.26 -30.08
N LEU A 709 15.56 21.29 -29.55
CA LEU A 709 15.42 21.74 -28.16
C LEU A 709 14.68 23.08 -28.14
N TYR A 710 13.69 23.22 -27.28
CA TYR A 710 12.98 24.46 -26.99
C TYR A 710 13.29 24.85 -25.55
N LEU A 711 14.01 25.97 -25.36
CA LEU A 711 14.57 26.38 -24.06
C LEU A 711 14.07 27.76 -23.67
N VAL A 712 13.45 27.87 -22.50
CA VAL A 712 13.19 29.16 -21.85
C VAL A 712 13.99 29.20 -20.55
N ALA A 713 14.94 30.13 -20.45
CA ALA A 713 15.76 30.34 -19.27
C ALA A 713 15.43 31.69 -18.62
N ILE A 714 15.00 31.66 -17.36
CA ILE A 714 14.52 32.84 -16.64
C ILE A 714 15.39 33.04 -15.38
N GLY A 715 15.95 34.23 -15.21
CA GLY A 715 16.77 34.58 -14.04
C GLY A 715 16.41 35.96 -13.50
N VAL A 716 15.95 36.04 -12.24
CA VAL A 716 15.56 37.30 -11.59
C VAL A 716 16.41 37.56 -10.35
N SER A 717 17.34 38.48 -10.52
CA SER A 717 18.25 39.06 -9.53
C SER A 717 17.74 40.38 -8.96
N ASP A 718 17.17 41.26 -9.79
CA ASP A 718 16.76 42.60 -9.35
C ASP A 718 15.22 42.67 -9.19
N TYR A 719 14.74 43.16 -8.05
CA TYR A 719 13.30 43.30 -7.77
C TYR A 719 12.92 44.75 -7.47
N GLN A 720 11.63 45.10 -7.64
CA GLN A 720 11.15 46.44 -7.27
C GLN A 720 11.36 46.78 -5.78
N GLU A 721 11.41 45.76 -4.93
CA GLU A 721 11.68 45.86 -3.50
C GLU A 721 13.08 45.30 -3.22
N ASN A 722 14.09 46.17 -3.12
CA ASN A 722 15.52 45.80 -3.08
C ASN A 722 15.88 44.79 -1.96
N SER A 723 15.03 44.62 -0.95
CA SER A 723 15.19 43.59 0.09
C SER A 723 15.12 42.14 -0.43
N PHE A 724 14.70 41.95 -1.68
CA PHE A 724 14.59 40.65 -2.35
C PHE A 724 15.68 40.43 -3.42
N ASP A 725 16.65 41.33 -3.55
CA ASP A 725 17.67 41.21 -4.60
C ASP A 725 18.59 39.99 -4.39
N LEU A 726 18.87 39.25 -5.47
CA LEU A 726 19.71 38.05 -5.50
C LEU A 726 20.97 38.28 -6.31
N ARG A 727 22.09 37.64 -5.93
CA ARG A 727 23.39 37.94 -6.55
C ARG A 727 23.62 37.22 -7.86
N TYR A 728 23.11 36.00 -8.04
CA TYR A 728 23.53 35.16 -9.17
C TYR A 728 22.40 34.66 -10.07
N ALA A 729 21.13 34.80 -9.71
CA ALA A 729 20.00 34.25 -10.49
C ALA A 729 20.02 34.63 -11.99
N ALA A 730 20.29 35.89 -12.33
CA ALA A 730 20.42 36.33 -13.72
C ALA A 730 21.66 35.73 -14.43
N ALA A 731 22.78 35.58 -13.70
CA ALA A 731 24.00 34.96 -14.21
C ALA A 731 23.84 33.45 -14.42
N ASP A 732 23.12 32.78 -13.52
CA ASP A 732 22.78 31.36 -13.57
C ASP A 732 21.96 31.03 -14.83
N ALA A 733 20.91 31.82 -15.11
CA ALA A 733 20.10 31.66 -16.32
C ALA A 733 20.93 31.85 -17.61
N ARG A 734 21.82 32.86 -17.64
CA ARG A 734 22.73 33.10 -18.78
C ARG A 734 23.68 31.93 -19.01
N ALA A 735 24.27 31.40 -17.94
CA ALA A 735 25.24 30.32 -18.03
C ALA A 735 24.60 29.01 -18.51
N LEU A 736 23.44 28.64 -17.95
CA LEU A 736 22.73 27.44 -18.39
C LEU A 736 22.20 27.57 -19.81
N HIS A 737 21.65 28.74 -20.17
CA HIS A 737 21.22 29.02 -21.53
C HIS A 737 22.37 28.80 -22.53
N LYS A 738 23.55 29.35 -22.25
CA LYS A 738 24.74 29.15 -23.09
C LYS A 738 25.14 27.68 -23.20
N ALA A 739 25.12 26.93 -22.09
CA ALA A 739 25.49 25.51 -22.07
C ALA A 739 24.55 24.65 -22.92
N LEU A 740 23.24 24.89 -22.86
CA LEU A 740 22.25 24.13 -23.62
C LEU A 740 22.17 24.54 -25.10
N VAL A 741 22.35 25.82 -25.42
CA VAL A 741 22.47 26.28 -26.82
C VAL A 741 23.68 25.64 -27.50
N ALA A 742 24.78 25.41 -26.78
CA ALA A 742 25.96 24.72 -27.29
C ALA A 742 25.74 23.23 -27.63
N GLN A 743 24.55 22.68 -27.33
CA GLN A 743 24.16 21.33 -27.72
C GLN A 743 23.51 21.24 -29.11
N GLN A 744 23.31 22.37 -29.78
CA GLN A 744 22.91 22.38 -31.18
C GLN A 744 23.93 21.62 -32.05
N GLY A 745 23.45 20.73 -32.91
CA GLY A 745 24.27 19.83 -33.73
C GLY A 745 24.89 18.65 -32.97
N LYS A 746 24.88 18.68 -31.63
CA LYS A 746 25.34 17.59 -30.76
C LYS A 746 24.15 16.72 -30.35
N ALA A 747 23.60 16.93 -29.15
CA ALA A 747 22.42 16.22 -28.65
C ALA A 747 21.14 16.56 -29.43
N TYR A 748 21.03 17.80 -29.94
CA TYR A 748 19.84 18.31 -30.62
C TYR A 748 20.14 18.74 -32.04
N ARG A 749 19.14 18.69 -32.93
CA ARG A 749 19.30 19.16 -34.32
C ARG A 749 19.35 20.69 -34.36
N ASN A 750 18.31 21.36 -33.87
CA ASN A 750 18.29 22.81 -33.65
C ASN A 750 17.99 23.13 -32.19
N VAL A 751 18.38 24.31 -31.73
CA VAL A 751 17.99 24.85 -30.42
C VAL A 751 17.25 26.17 -30.65
N HIS A 752 15.99 26.20 -30.26
CA HIS A 752 15.14 27.40 -30.20
C HIS A 752 15.12 27.88 -28.75
N SER A 753 15.63 29.08 -28.47
CA SER A 753 15.80 29.51 -27.08
C SER A 753 15.45 30.97 -26.82
N LEU A 754 14.91 31.22 -25.63
CA LEU A 754 14.63 32.54 -25.09
C LEU A 754 15.30 32.69 -23.72
N LEU A 755 15.95 33.84 -23.50
CA LEU A 755 16.62 34.20 -22.25
C LEU A 755 15.99 35.47 -21.69
N LEU A 756 15.37 35.33 -20.52
CA LEU A 756 14.78 36.45 -19.77
C LEU A 756 15.58 36.62 -18.49
N ALA A 757 16.41 37.66 -18.42
CA ALA A 757 17.24 37.92 -17.26
C ALA A 757 17.49 39.42 -17.07
N ASP A 758 17.83 39.85 -15.86
CA ASP A 758 18.17 41.26 -15.61
C ASP A 758 19.33 41.69 -16.52
N GLY A 759 19.13 42.83 -17.20
CA GLY A 759 20.06 43.35 -18.21
C GLY A 759 20.19 42.50 -19.48
N ALA A 760 19.28 41.56 -19.75
CA ALA A 760 19.20 40.86 -21.04
C ALA A 760 18.34 41.67 -22.03
N GLU A 761 18.27 41.21 -23.29
CA GLU A 761 17.43 41.84 -24.31
C GLU A 761 15.94 41.86 -23.91
N GLN A 762 15.49 40.82 -23.21
CA GLN A 762 14.16 40.74 -22.61
C GLN A 762 14.26 40.71 -21.09
N ALA A 763 13.63 41.69 -20.45
CA ALA A 763 13.49 41.74 -19.00
C ALA A 763 12.53 40.63 -18.49
N PRO A 764 12.78 40.00 -17.33
CA PRO A 764 11.94 38.92 -16.80
C PRO A 764 10.70 39.46 -16.07
N THR A 765 9.85 40.20 -16.80
CA THR A 765 8.55 40.69 -16.32
C THR A 765 7.48 39.62 -16.41
N ALA A 766 6.38 39.75 -15.67
CA ALA A 766 5.27 38.80 -15.71
C ALA A 766 4.75 38.57 -17.13
N ALA A 767 4.55 39.65 -17.91
CA ALA A 767 4.07 39.55 -19.29
C ALA A 767 5.06 38.83 -20.21
N ASN A 768 6.35 39.20 -20.16
CA ASN A 768 7.35 38.57 -21.00
C ASN A 768 7.52 37.08 -20.68
N ILE A 769 7.39 36.69 -19.41
CA ILE A 769 7.46 35.28 -19.00
C ILE A 769 6.27 34.49 -19.57
N GLU A 770 5.06 35.05 -19.53
CA GLU A 770 3.88 34.42 -20.12
C GLU A 770 4.05 34.25 -21.64
N ASP A 771 4.54 35.28 -22.34
CA ASP A 771 4.79 35.22 -23.79
C ASP A 771 5.93 34.24 -24.14
N ALA A 772 6.97 34.14 -23.30
CA ALA A 772 8.13 33.30 -23.59
C ALA A 772 7.80 31.80 -23.53
N VAL A 773 6.91 31.37 -22.63
CA VAL A 773 6.54 29.96 -22.51
C VAL A 773 5.66 29.47 -23.66
N ASP A 774 5.07 30.37 -24.44
CA ASP A 774 4.34 30.02 -25.68
C ASP A 774 5.26 29.38 -26.73
N LEU A 775 6.58 29.60 -26.66
CA LEU A 775 7.59 28.90 -27.47
C LEU A 775 7.41 27.37 -27.44
N PHE A 776 6.93 26.84 -26.32
CA PHE A 776 6.78 25.39 -26.14
C PHE A 776 5.67 24.79 -27.00
N ALA A 777 4.70 25.59 -27.48
CA ALA A 777 3.63 25.13 -28.35
C ALA A 777 4.15 24.62 -29.71
N ASP A 778 5.31 25.09 -30.15
CA ASP A 778 5.94 24.71 -31.42
C ASP A 778 6.66 23.34 -31.35
N ALA A 779 6.88 22.80 -30.15
CA ALA A 779 7.66 21.58 -29.96
C ALA A 779 6.91 20.32 -30.39
N GLY A 780 7.52 19.58 -31.31
CA GLY A 780 7.07 18.29 -31.80
C GLY A 780 7.43 17.12 -30.87
N LYS A 781 6.96 15.92 -31.25
CA LYS A 781 7.05 14.70 -30.41
C LYS A 781 8.45 14.18 -30.12
N ASP A 782 9.41 14.46 -31.00
CA ASP A 782 10.80 14.01 -30.86
C ASP A 782 11.67 15.07 -30.16
N ASP A 783 11.11 16.26 -29.92
CA ASP A 783 11.79 17.43 -29.40
C ASP A 783 11.81 17.41 -27.87
N THR A 784 12.71 18.21 -27.29
CA THR A 784 12.81 18.41 -25.85
C THR A 784 12.45 19.85 -25.51
N VAL A 785 11.70 20.03 -24.44
CA VAL A 785 11.31 21.31 -23.89
C VAL A 785 11.92 21.46 -22.50
N VAL A 786 12.64 22.55 -22.28
CA VAL A 786 13.31 22.86 -21.00
C VAL A 786 12.86 24.24 -20.53
N LEU A 787 12.30 24.30 -19.33
CA LEU A 787 12.08 25.54 -18.60
C LEU A 787 13.06 25.60 -17.43
N PHE A 788 13.89 26.64 -17.36
CA PHE A 788 14.77 26.92 -16.23
C PHE A 788 14.34 28.18 -15.50
N LEU A 789 14.19 28.09 -14.17
CA LEU A 789 13.77 29.19 -13.30
C LEU A 789 14.83 29.43 -12.22
N ALA A 790 15.42 30.61 -12.18
CA ALA A 790 16.27 31.09 -11.09
C ALA A 790 15.69 32.39 -10.50
N GLY A 791 15.49 32.46 -9.18
CA GLY A 791 14.91 33.64 -8.53
C GLY A 791 14.13 33.33 -7.24
N HIS A 792 13.18 34.19 -6.87
CA HIS A 792 12.33 33.97 -5.70
C HIS A 792 11.04 33.21 -6.00
N GLY A 793 10.73 32.26 -5.12
CA GLY A 793 9.47 31.53 -5.07
C GLY A 793 8.72 31.78 -3.77
N VAL A 794 7.41 31.97 -3.83
CA VAL A 794 6.57 32.21 -2.63
C VAL A 794 5.35 31.30 -2.59
N ASN A 795 4.97 30.88 -1.38
CA ASN A 795 3.74 30.14 -1.14
C ASN A 795 2.70 31.03 -0.45
N GLU A 796 1.59 31.30 -1.14
CA GLU A 796 0.43 31.95 -0.54
C GLU A 796 -0.80 31.06 -0.61
N ASN A 797 -1.37 30.72 0.56
CA ASN A 797 -2.57 29.87 0.69
C ASN A 797 -2.42 28.50 0.00
N GLY A 798 -1.24 27.88 0.10
CA GLY A 798 -0.96 26.57 -0.48
C GLY A 798 -0.87 26.58 -2.02
N GLN A 799 -0.62 27.74 -2.63
CA GLN A 799 -0.31 27.90 -4.04
C GLN A 799 1.07 28.54 -4.16
N TYR A 800 1.90 27.96 -5.02
CA TYR A 800 3.22 28.50 -5.33
C TYR A 800 3.13 29.53 -6.46
N TYR A 801 3.90 30.60 -6.29
CA TYR A 801 4.09 31.65 -7.28
C TYR A 801 5.58 31.88 -7.49
N PHE A 802 5.98 32.03 -8.75
CA PHE A 802 7.28 32.59 -9.10
C PHE A 802 7.17 34.11 -9.12
N LEU A 803 8.20 34.81 -8.62
CA LEU A 803 8.25 36.26 -8.57
C LEU A 803 9.05 36.82 -9.78
N PRO A 804 8.39 37.51 -10.72
CA PRO A 804 9.07 38.27 -11.77
C PRO A 804 9.70 39.55 -11.22
N GLN A 805 10.52 40.21 -12.04
CA GLN A 805 11.16 41.49 -11.69
C GLN A 805 10.15 42.59 -11.30
N ASP A 806 8.96 42.59 -11.93
CA ASP A 806 7.90 43.57 -11.70
C ASP A 806 6.89 43.15 -10.61
N ALA A 807 7.23 42.15 -9.78
CA ALA A 807 6.39 41.71 -8.67
C ALA A 807 6.18 42.81 -7.61
N ARG A 808 4.93 43.02 -7.21
CA ARG A 808 4.55 44.06 -6.23
C ARG A 808 3.90 43.50 -4.98
N LEU A 809 4.43 43.93 -3.83
CA LEU A 809 3.82 43.74 -2.51
C LEU A 809 2.71 44.77 -2.26
N ARG A 810 1.65 44.35 -1.57
CA ARG A 810 0.60 45.23 -1.05
C ARG A 810 0.92 45.62 0.39
N ARG A 811 0.30 46.70 0.89
CA ARG A 811 0.43 47.19 2.29
C ARG A 811 0.14 46.13 3.37
N ASN A 812 -0.51 45.01 3.05
CA ASN A 812 -0.79 43.91 3.98
C ASN A 812 0.21 42.74 3.85
N ASN A 813 1.40 42.97 3.30
CA ASN A 813 2.44 41.96 3.07
C ASN A 813 1.99 40.77 2.21
N ARG A 814 1.02 40.99 1.31
CA ARG A 814 0.60 40.01 0.30
C ARG A 814 0.95 40.47 -1.09
N TRP A 815 1.33 39.53 -1.95
CA TRP A 815 1.66 39.81 -3.34
C TRP A 815 0.42 40.19 -4.16
N ARG A 816 0.57 41.16 -5.05
CA ARG A 816 -0.48 41.49 -6.02
C ARG A 816 -0.56 40.35 -7.03
N LYS A 817 -1.66 39.59 -7.00
CA LYS A 817 -1.88 38.41 -7.86
C LYS A 817 -1.69 38.63 -9.38
N SER A 818 -1.77 39.86 -9.87
CA SER A 818 -1.58 40.21 -11.28
C SER A 818 -0.11 40.54 -11.64
N SER A 819 0.81 40.52 -10.67
CA SER A 819 2.23 40.78 -10.87
C SER A 819 3.10 39.60 -10.46
N VAL A 820 2.52 38.40 -10.32
CA VAL A 820 3.23 37.17 -9.92
C VAL A 820 2.76 36.04 -10.81
N ILE A 821 3.66 35.11 -11.12
CA ILE A 821 3.36 33.99 -12.03
C ILE A 821 2.91 32.79 -11.21
N LYS A 822 1.68 32.33 -11.46
CA LYS A 822 1.19 31.10 -10.85
C LYS A 822 1.94 29.91 -11.42
N TRP A 823 2.28 28.95 -10.57
CA TRP A 823 2.85 27.67 -11.01
C TRP A 823 2.09 27.03 -12.18
N ARG A 824 0.76 27.10 -12.12
CA ARG A 824 -0.11 26.48 -13.13
C ARG A 824 0.11 27.04 -14.54
N VAL A 825 0.48 28.31 -14.68
CA VAL A 825 0.79 28.90 -15.99
C VAL A 825 2.01 28.20 -16.61
N LEU A 826 3.08 28.05 -15.82
CA LEU A 826 4.31 27.37 -16.24
C LEU A 826 4.08 25.88 -16.52
N GLN A 827 3.24 25.25 -15.69
CA GLN A 827 2.88 23.85 -15.84
C GLN A 827 2.02 23.61 -17.09
N ASP A 828 0.98 24.42 -17.33
CA ASP A 828 0.08 24.28 -18.48
C ASP A 828 0.88 24.44 -19.79
N ALA A 829 1.83 25.38 -19.86
CA ALA A 829 2.72 25.54 -21.03
C ALA A 829 3.60 24.29 -21.30
N LEU A 830 4.08 23.63 -20.24
CA LEU A 830 4.79 22.35 -20.36
C LEU A 830 3.87 21.16 -20.65
N GLU A 831 2.60 21.22 -20.25
CA GLU A 831 1.60 20.16 -20.49
C GLU A 831 1.12 20.12 -21.93
N GLU A 832 1.05 21.28 -22.59
CA GLU A 832 0.45 21.45 -23.92
C GLU A 832 1.36 20.99 -25.07
N ASN A 833 2.68 20.95 -24.89
CA ASN A 833 3.63 20.48 -25.92
C ASN A 833 3.60 18.96 -26.14
N GLN A 834 4.19 18.47 -27.24
CA GLN A 834 4.23 17.03 -27.55
C GLN A 834 5.57 16.35 -27.22
N GLY A 835 6.57 17.12 -26.81
CA GLY A 835 7.94 16.68 -26.62
C GLY A 835 8.23 16.13 -25.22
N ARG A 836 9.52 15.91 -24.95
CA ARG A 836 10.05 15.58 -23.62
C ARG A 836 10.03 16.85 -22.78
N ARG A 837 9.58 16.77 -21.54
CA ARG A 837 9.32 17.96 -20.70
C ARG A 837 10.24 17.94 -19.49
N LEU A 838 11.08 18.96 -19.36
CA LEU A 838 11.99 19.14 -18.24
C LEU A 838 11.79 20.52 -17.62
N LEU A 839 11.72 20.55 -16.29
CA LEU A 839 11.62 21.75 -15.49
C LEU A 839 12.75 21.77 -14.47
N LEU A 840 13.58 22.79 -14.53
CA LEU A 840 14.74 23.00 -13.68
C LEU A 840 14.47 24.22 -12.80
N VAL A 841 14.47 24.05 -11.47
CA VAL A 841 14.02 25.09 -10.54
C VAL A 841 15.10 25.40 -9.50
N ASP A 842 15.78 26.52 -9.67
CA ASP A 842 16.79 27.10 -8.78
C ASP A 842 16.26 28.34 -8.06
N THR A 843 15.15 28.18 -7.34
CA THR A 843 14.53 29.28 -6.59
C THR A 843 14.81 29.21 -5.10
N CYS A 844 14.91 30.36 -4.42
CA CYS A 844 14.87 30.39 -2.96
C CYS A 844 13.56 29.73 -2.47
N HIS A 845 13.68 28.82 -1.49
CA HIS A 845 12.56 27.97 -1.06
C HIS A 845 11.95 27.12 -2.18
N ALA A 846 12.72 26.67 -3.18
CA ALA A 846 12.25 25.71 -4.20
C ALA A 846 11.51 24.51 -3.58
N GLY A 847 11.98 24.01 -2.42
CA GLY A 847 11.30 23.00 -1.64
C GLY A 847 9.84 23.27 -1.25
N ASN A 848 9.48 24.54 -1.10
CA ASN A 848 8.11 24.98 -0.84
C ASN A 848 7.29 25.04 -2.13
N ALA A 849 7.92 25.32 -3.29
CA ALA A 849 7.35 25.11 -4.63
C ALA A 849 7.00 23.66 -4.93
N PHE A 850 7.62 22.73 -4.21
CA PHE A 850 7.40 21.29 -4.34
C PHE A 850 6.70 20.71 -3.13
N ASN A 851 5.65 21.41 -2.68
CA ASN A 851 4.64 20.73 -1.89
C ASN A 851 4.18 19.48 -2.67
N SER A 852 3.80 18.44 -1.94
CA SER A 852 3.36 17.15 -2.50
C SER A 852 2.41 17.31 -3.69
N ARG A 853 1.55 18.35 -3.69
CA ARG A 853 0.61 18.61 -4.77
C ARG A 853 1.28 18.98 -6.09
N LEU A 854 2.24 19.88 -6.08
CA LEU A 854 2.88 20.34 -7.31
C LEU A 854 3.75 19.25 -7.94
N VAL A 855 4.45 18.47 -7.13
CA VAL A 855 5.18 17.27 -7.59
C VAL A 855 4.23 16.25 -8.21
N LYS A 856 3.08 16.01 -7.57
CA LYS A 856 2.09 15.06 -8.05
C LYS A 856 1.40 15.54 -9.33
N ASP A 857 1.13 16.84 -9.44
CA ASP A 857 0.53 17.46 -10.62
C ASP A 857 1.52 17.40 -11.80
N ALA A 858 2.82 17.69 -11.57
CA ALA A 858 3.88 17.53 -12.58
C ALA A 858 4.08 16.07 -13.01
N ALA A 859 4.03 15.11 -12.07
CA ALA A 859 4.13 13.69 -12.39
C ALA A 859 2.95 13.19 -13.24
N ASP A 860 1.73 13.65 -12.95
CA ASP A 860 0.55 13.37 -13.77
C ASP A 860 0.66 13.94 -15.18
N ALA A 861 1.25 15.14 -15.28
CA ALA A 861 1.61 15.83 -16.51
C ALA A 861 2.83 15.24 -17.22
N ARG A 862 3.49 14.27 -16.59
CA ARG A 862 4.72 13.63 -17.04
C ARG A 862 5.88 14.59 -17.32
N ILE A 863 5.97 15.63 -16.51
CA ILE A 863 7.07 16.58 -16.50
C ILE A 863 8.17 16.02 -15.58
N VAL A 864 9.41 15.96 -16.08
CA VAL A 864 10.57 15.71 -15.24
C VAL A 864 10.92 17.02 -14.54
N VAL A 865 11.08 16.98 -13.23
CA VAL A 865 11.43 18.15 -12.43
C VAL A 865 12.75 17.89 -11.73
N ILE A 866 13.69 18.83 -11.81
CA ILE A 866 14.90 18.87 -10.97
C ILE A 866 14.89 20.18 -10.21
N SER A 867 14.83 20.11 -8.88
CA SER A 867 14.85 21.29 -8.01
C SER A 867 16.18 21.40 -7.27
N ALA A 868 16.60 22.64 -7.03
CA ALA A 868 17.78 22.96 -6.26
C ALA A 868 17.67 22.53 -4.79
N THR A 869 16.44 22.53 -4.24
CA THR A 869 16.19 22.14 -2.84
C THR A 869 14.95 21.26 -2.69
N ASP A 870 14.93 20.52 -1.57
CA ASP A 870 13.75 19.87 -1.03
C ASP A 870 12.99 20.76 -0.03
N SER A 871 11.82 20.31 0.44
CA SER A 871 10.96 21.08 1.37
C SER A 871 11.57 21.43 2.75
N ASP A 872 12.72 20.88 3.11
CA ASP A 872 13.42 21.15 4.38
C ASP A 872 14.67 22.02 4.20
N THR A 873 15.13 22.26 2.96
CA THR A 873 16.42 22.90 2.67
C THR A 873 16.25 24.17 1.83
N VAL A 874 17.25 25.04 1.87
CA VAL A 874 17.26 26.33 1.17
C VAL A 874 18.45 26.36 0.21
N ALA A 875 18.26 26.98 -0.96
CA ALA A 875 19.28 27.04 -1.99
C ALA A 875 20.39 27.98 -1.51
N GLN A 876 21.63 27.58 -1.71
CA GLN A 876 22.80 28.36 -1.31
C GLN A 876 23.42 29.04 -2.52
N GLU A 877 23.80 30.30 -2.33
CA GLU A 877 24.71 31.01 -3.21
C GLU A 877 26.10 31.03 -2.57
N ARG A 878 27.15 30.78 -3.35
CA ARG A 878 28.54 30.90 -2.88
C ARG A 878 29.32 31.83 -3.78
N SER A 879 29.93 32.85 -3.17
CA SER A 879 30.75 33.82 -3.90
C SER A 879 31.95 33.19 -4.60
N GLU A 880 32.52 32.12 -4.04
CA GLU A 880 33.64 31.41 -4.69
C GLU A 880 33.21 30.74 -6.00
N LEU A 881 31.97 30.25 -6.08
CA LEU A 881 31.41 29.56 -7.25
C LEU A 881 30.88 30.52 -8.31
N LYS A 882 30.65 31.79 -7.95
CA LYS A 882 30.01 32.83 -8.78
C LYS A 882 28.64 32.44 -9.34
N HIS A 883 28.00 31.46 -8.71
CA HIS A 883 26.74 30.83 -9.11
C HIS A 883 26.00 30.33 -7.85
N GLY A 884 24.70 30.07 -7.98
CA GLY A 884 24.00 29.17 -7.06
C GLY A 884 24.65 27.78 -7.05
N VAL A 885 24.72 27.12 -5.89
CA VAL A 885 25.39 25.80 -5.77
C VAL A 885 24.75 24.76 -6.70
N PHE A 886 23.43 24.81 -6.88
CA PHE A 886 22.73 23.93 -7.81
C PHE A 886 23.14 24.18 -9.26
N THR A 887 23.06 25.45 -9.70
CA THR A 887 23.46 25.81 -11.07
C THR A 887 24.93 25.51 -11.34
N TYR A 888 25.83 25.75 -10.39
CA TYR A 888 27.23 25.36 -10.51
C TYR A 888 27.39 23.85 -10.77
N ALA A 889 26.77 23.01 -9.92
CA ALA A 889 26.85 21.56 -10.06
C ALA A 889 26.22 21.07 -11.38
N LEU A 890 25.13 21.73 -11.83
CA LEU A 890 24.48 21.45 -13.10
C LEU A 890 25.42 21.75 -14.28
N LEU A 891 26.08 22.90 -14.30
CA LEU A 891 27.01 23.29 -15.35
C LEU A 891 28.25 22.39 -15.40
N GLU A 892 28.80 22.03 -14.23
CA GLU A 892 29.93 21.11 -14.12
C GLU A 892 29.56 19.71 -14.62
N GLY A 893 28.38 19.21 -14.22
CA GLY A 893 27.82 17.95 -14.70
C GLY A 893 27.67 17.92 -16.21
N LEU A 894 27.14 19.00 -16.81
CA LEU A 894 26.99 19.16 -18.26
C LEU A 894 28.32 19.24 -19.01
N ASN A 895 29.40 19.61 -18.33
CA ASN A 895 30.75 19.60 -18.88
C ASN A 895 31.40 18.20 -18.75
N ALA A 896 30.66 17.15 -19.15
CA ALA A 896 31.03 15.73 -19.15
C ALA A 896 31.25 15.04 -17.79
N HIS A 897 31.12 15.73 -16.65
CA HIS A 897 31.34 15.10 -15.34
C HIS A 897 30.17 14.21 -14.90
N ALA A 898 28.98 14.44 -15.44
CA ALA A 898 27.83 13.58 -15.21
C ALA A 898 27.82 12.33 -16.11
N ASP A 899 28.71 12.21 -17.10
CA ASP A 899 28.82 11.03 -17.97
C ASP A 899 29.49 9.85 -17.23
N MET A 900 28.68 9.13 -16.45
CA MET A 900 29.15 8.05 -15.59
C MET A 900 29.48 6.76 -16.34
N ASN A 901 28.98 6.56 -17.56
CA ASN A 901 29.24 5.37 -18.37
C ASN A 901 30.22 5.62 -19.53
N HIS A 902 30.71 6.86 -19.65
CA HIS A 902 31.67 7.32 -20.65
C HIS A 902 31.18 7.12 -22.09
N ASP A 903 29.88 7.25 -22.32
CA ASP A 903 29.26 7.14 -23.66
C ASP A 903 29.17 8.48 -24.40
N SER A 904 29.73 9.55 -23.82
CA SER A 904 29.72 10.94 -24.31
C SER A 904 28.32 11.54 -24.42
N LEU A 905 27.32 10.97 -23.72
CA LEU A 905 25.96 11.49 -23.61
C LEU A 905 25.58 11.56 -22.14
N ILE A 906 24.89 12.63 -21.75
CA ILE A 906 24.43 12.78 -20.37
C ILE A 906 22.93 12.51 -20.34
N LYS A 907 22.51 11.43 -19.67
CA LYS A 907 21.10 11.14 -19.42
C LYS A 907 20.61 11.80 -18.14
N ILE A 908 19.29 11.95 -18.02
CA ILE A 908 18.67 12.59 -16.85
C ILE A 908 19.02 11.88 -15.54
N LYS A 909 19.06 10.54 -15.53
CA LYS A 909 19.44 9.79 -14.31
C LYS A 909 20.90 9.95 -13.94
N GLU A 910 21.77 10.10 -14.92
CA GLU A 910 23.20 10.30 -14.69
C GLU A 910 23.43 11.69 -14.10
N LEU A 911 22.75 12.69 -14.66
CA LEU A 911 22.76 14.05 -14.15
C LEU A 911 22.24 14.14 -12.70
N ASP A 912 21.12 13.48 -12.38
CA ASP A 912 20.56 13.48 -11.03
C ASP A 912 21.51 12.88 -9.98
N ALA A 913 22.12 11.74 -10.29
CA ALA A 913 23.08 11.11 -9.40
C ALA A 913 24.32 12.01 -9.18
N TYR A 914 24.81 12.65 -10.24
CA TYR A 914 25.91 13.61 -10.14
C TYR A 914 25.54 14.81 -9.25
N LEU A 915 24.40 15.45 -9.54
CA LEU A 915 23.90 16.61 -8.81
C LEU A 915 23.73 16.29 -7.32
N SER A 916 23.12 15.16 -6.99
CA SER A 916 22.90 14.71 -5.61
C SER A 916 24.21 14.62 -4.82
N ASN A 917 25.23 13.97 -5.40
CA ASN A 917 26.52 13.80 -4.75
C ASN A 917 27.28 15.14 -4.66
N LYS A 918 27.33 15.91 -5.75
CA LYS A 918 28.14 17.13 -5.80
C LYS A 918 27.58 18.22 -4.90
N ILE A 919 26.26 18.36 -4.82
CA ILE A 919 25.62 19.35 -3.94
C ILE A 919 25.76 18.93 -2.47
N GLU A 920 25.68 17.63 -2.14
CA GLU A 920 25.97 17.14 -0.78
C GLU A 920 27.43 17.45 -0.40
N GLU A 921 28.40 17.21 -1.30
CA GLU A 921 29.82 17.54 -1.12
C GLU A 921 30.04 19.04 -0.87
N LEU A 922 29.50 19.90 -1.75
CA LEU A 922 29.70 21.35 -1.66
C LEU A 922 29.05 21.93 -0.41
N THR A 923 27.87 21.46 -0.02
CA THR A 923 27.08 22.08 1.07
C THR A 923 27.17 21.35 2.40
N ASN A 924 27.90 20.24 2.47
CA ASN A 924 27.88 19.34 3.63
C ASN A 924 26.45 18.93 4.02
N GLY A 925 25.61 18.65 3.02
CA GLY A 925 24.21 18.25 3.16
C GLY A 925 23.24 19.35 3.60
N GLN A 926 23.64 20.63 3.62
CA GLN A 926 22.74 21.75 3.93
C GLN A 926 21.77 22.08 2.78
N GLN A 927 22.11 21.69 1.55
CA GLN A 927 21.25 21.75 0.38
C GLN A 927 21.08 20.33 -0.18
N VAL A 928 19.84 19.96 -0.51
CA VAL A 928 19.52 18.64 -1.06
C VAL A 928 18.69 18.83 -2.34
N PRO A 929 19.22 18.49 -3.53
CA PRO A 929 18.44 18.58 -4.76
C PRO A 929 17.38 17.49 -4.80
N VAL A 930 16.34 17.68 -5.62
CA VAL A 930 15.32 16.66 -5.82
C VAL A 930 15.05 16.46 -7.31
N LEU A 931 15.22 15.24 -7.80
CA LEU A 931 14.65 14.78 -9.06
C LEU A 931 13.28 14.15 -8.81
N HIS A 932 12.29 14.60 -9.56
CA HIS A 932 11.02 13.92 -9.72
C HIS A 932 10.81 13.55 -11.18
N ALA A 933 10.78 12.25 -11.44
CA ALA A 933 10.42 11.70 -12.74
C ALA A 933 9.09 10.92 -12.63
N PRO A 934 8.18 11.07 -13.60
CA PRO A 934 6.90 10.37 -13.58
C PRO A 934 7.07 8.84 -13.69
N GLY A 935 6.12 8.07 -13.15
CA GLY A 935 6.12 6.62 -13.23
C GLY A 935 6.23 6.11 -14.67
N GLY A 936 7.21 5.23 -14.93
CA GLY A 936 7.47 4.71 -16.28
C GLY A 936 8.20 5.68 -17.21
N PHE A 937 8.77 6.78 -16.70
CA PHE A 937 9.72 7.63 -17.41
C PHE A 937 10.80 6.80 -18.13
N LYS A 938 10.97 7.03 -19.44
CA LYS A 938 12.07 6.46 -20.20
C LYS A 938 13.19 7.49 -20.20
N ASP A 939 14.32 7.12 -19.61
CA ASP A 939 15.50 7.96 -19.55
C ASP A 939 15.94 8.40 -20.96
N PHE A 940 16.36 9.64 -21.09
CA PHE A 940 16.68 10.25 -22.37
C PHE A 940 17.93 11.14 -22.27
N VAL A 941 18.61 11.33 -23.41
CA VAL A 941 19.80 12.17 -23.53
C VAL A 941 19.40 13.63 -23.34
N PHE A 942 20.00 14.26 -22.34
CA PHE A 942 19.81 15.67 -22.01
C PHE A 942 20.85 16.56 -22.68
N ALA A 943 22.12 16.15 -22.70
CA ALA A 943 23.25 16.90 -23.27
C ALA A 943 24.30 15.98 -23.89
#